data_AF-A0A833WT24-F1
#
_entry.id   AF-A0A833WT24-F1
#
_cell.length_a   1.000
_cell.length_b   1.000
_cell.length_c   1.000
_cell.angle_alpha   90.00
_cell.angle_beta   90.00
_cell.angle_gamma   90.00
#
_symmetry.space_group_name_H-M   'P 1'
#
loop_
_entity.id
_entity.type
_entity.pdbx_description
1 polymer ?
#
loop_
_entity_poly.entity_id
_entity_poly.type
_entity_poly.pdbx_seq_one_letter_code
_entity_poly.pdbx_strand_id
1 'polypeptide(L)'
;MAQQLVKKDDDRDDEADYSPFLGIEKGAVLQEARVFNDPQLDPRRCSQVITKLLYLLNQGEAFTKIEATEVFFAVTKLFQSRDTGLRRMVYLMIKELSPSADEVIIVTSSLMKDMTSTTDMYRANAIRVLCRITEGTLLTQIERYLKQAIVDKNPVVASAALVSGIHLFQTTPEIVKRWSNEVQEAIQSRAALVQFHALALLHQIRQNDRLAVSKLVNSLTKSTVRSPLAQCLLIRYTSQVIRESAINTQTGDRPFYDFLEGCLRLKAEMVIFEAARAITELSGVTTRELTPAITVLQLFLSSSKPVLRFAAVRTLNKVAMTHPMAVTNCNIDMESLISDQNRSISTLAITTLLKTGNESSVDRLMKQITNFMSDIADEFKIVVVEAIRSLCLKFPLKYRSLMNFLSNILREEGGFEYKKAIIDSIVILIRDIPEAKESGLLHLCEFIEDCEFTYLSTQILHFLGNEGPKTSDPNKYIRYIYNRVHLENATVRASAVSTLAKFGALVDSLKPRIFVLLRRCLFDSDDEVRDRATLYLNTLGGDGSVVETDKDVKDFLFGSLDLPLVNLETSLKNYEPSEEPFDINSVPREIKTQPLAEKKGPSKKPTGLAAPPTAPASTIDAYEKLLSSIPEFADFGKLFKSSAPVELTEAETEYSVNVVKHIFDGHVVFQYNCTNTIPEQLLEHVTVVVDASEAEELSQVVSKPLKSLPYDTPGQIFVAFEKPEGVPAVGKFSNMLRFTVKEVDPTTGEAEDDGVEDEYQLEDLEVVAADYMLKVAVSNFRNAWENMGEDCERVDEYGLGPRESLAEAVSAVINLLGLQPCEGTEVVPSNSRSHTCLLSGVYIGNVRVLVRISFGIDGPKEVAMKLAVRSEDETVSDAIHEIVASG
;
A
#
# COMPACT_ATOMS: atom_id res chain seq x y z
N MET A 1 -38.42 29.50 -46.52
CA MET A 1 -38.13 28.60 -47.67
C MET A 1 -36.60 28.44 -47.70
N ALA A 2 -36.01 27.40 -47.10
CA ALA A 2 -35.93 26.01 -47.59
C ALA A 2 -35.40 26.00 -49.04
N GLN A 3 -34.23 25.46 -49.40
CA GLN A 3 -33.57 24.16 -49.16
C GLN A 3 -32.08 24.31 -49.53
N GLN A 4 -31.11 23.42 -49.29
CA GLN A 4 -30.90 22.23 -48.46
C GLN A 4 -29.37 22.03 -48.49
N LEU A 5 -28.74 21.90 -47.33
CA LEU A 5 -27.40 21.32 -47.22
C LEU A 5 -27.55 19.81 -47.46
N VAL A 6 -27.17 19.35 -48.64
CA VAL A 6 -27.03 17.92 -48.92
C VAL A 6 -25.78 17.44 -48.17
N LYS A 7 -26.02 16.62 -47.14
CA LYS A 7 -25.02 15.73 -46.54
C LYS A 7 -24.32 14.98 -47.67
N LYS A 8 -23.00 15.10 -47.75
CA LYS A 8 -22.18 14.18 -48.53
C LYS A 8 -21.74 13.10 -47.55
N ASP A 9 -22.26 11.92 -47.80
CA ASP A 9 -22.16 10.71 -47.00
C ASP A 9 -20.73 10.37 -46.59
N ASP A 10 -20.58 10.14 -45.28
CA ASP A 10 -20.01 8.98 -44.58
C ASP A 10 -19.41 7.82 -45.43
N ASP A 11 -18.55 8.11 -46.40
CA ASP A 11 -17.65 7.10 -47.03
C ASP A 11 -16.19 7.55 -46.90
N ARG A 12 -15.74 7.90 -45.69
CA ARG A 12 -14.33 7.73 -45.32
C ARG A 12 -14.28 6.54 -44.39
N ASP A 13 -14.37 5.36 -45.01
CA ASP A 13 -13.93 4.12 -44.39
C ASP A 13 -12.61 4.36 -43.68
N ASP A 14 -12.53 3.75 -42.51
CA ASP A 14 -11.37 3.68 -41.65
C ASP A 14 -10.12 3.21 -42.43
N GLU A 15 -9.40 4.14 -43.06
CA GLU A 15 -7.95 4.00 -43.17
C GLU A 15 -7.43 4.08 -41.74
N ALA A 16 -7.56 2.95 -41.02
CA ALA A 16 -6.75 2.68 -39.86
C ALA A 16 -5.33 3.03 -40.30
N ASP A 17 -4.73 4.05 -39.67
CA ASP A 17 -3.33 4.41 -39.82
C ASP A 17 -2.53 3.19 -39.33
N TYR A 18 -2.42 2.18 -40.19
CA TYR A 18 -1.69 0.97 -39.92
C TYR A 18 -0.26 1.42 -39.70
N SER A 19 0.27 1.14 -38.50
CA SER A 19 1.66 1.39 -38.20
C SER A 19 2.52 0.85 -39.34
N PRO A 20 3.47 1.62 -39.90
CA PRO A 20 4.38 1.12 -40.93
C PRO A 20 5.28 -0.03 -40.43
N PHE A 21 5.15 -0.38 -39.15
CA PHE A 21 5.82 -1.47 -38.46
C PHE A 21 4.86 -2.60 -38.05
N LEU A 22 3.61 -2.61 -38.53
CA LEU A 22 2.67 -3.69 -38.27
C LEU A 22 3.15 -4.98 -38.94
N GLY A 23 3.21 -6.09 -38.18
CA GLY A 23 3.61 -7.40 -38.69
C GLY A 23 5.11 -7.56 -38.94
N ILE A 24 5.97 -6.68 -38.38
CA ILE A 24 7.40 -6.94 -38.41
C ILE A 24 7.74 -8.12 -37.49
N GLU A 25 8.53 -9.06 -37.99
CA GLU A 25 8.98 -10.23 -37.23
C GLU A 25 10.40 -10.01 -36.72
N LYS A 26 10.64 -10.32 -35.43
CA LYS A 26 11.95 -10.24 -34.78
C LYS A 26 13.10 -10.80 -35.62
N GLY A 27 12.94 -12.03 -36.11
CA GLY A 27 13.96 -12.72 -36.89
C GLY A 27 14.29 -12.00 -38.20
N ALA A 28 13.29 -11.45 -38.89
CA ALA A 28 13.50 -10.69 -40.13
C ALA A 28 14.25 -9.39 -39.87
N VAL A 29 13.91 -8.66 -38.81
CA VAL A 29 14.58 -7.40 -38.44
C VAL A 29 16.03 -7.64 -38.01
N LEU A 30 16.31 -8.71 -37.26
CA LEU A 30 17.67 -9.11 -36.90
C LEU A 30 18.50 -9.49 -38.13
N GLN A 31 17.89 -10.13 -39.13
CA GLN A 31 18.55 -10.40 -40.40
C GLN A 31 18.84 -9.12 -41.20
N GLU A 32 17.91 -8.15 -41.20
CA GLU A 32 18.12 -6.84 -41.81
C GLU A 32 19.28 -6.06 -41.15
N ALA A 33 19.52 -6.26 -39.85
CA ALA A 33 20.62 -5.62 -39.11
C ALA A 33 22.02 -5.95 -39.67
N ARG A 34 22.14 -6.99 -40.51
CA ARG A 34 23.39 -7.29 -41.24
C ARG A 34 23.85 -6.15 -42.15
N VAL A 35 22.95 -5.25 -42.57
CA VAL A 35 23.29 -4.04 -43.35
C VAL A 35 24.32 -3.14 -42.64
N PHE A 36 24.41 -3.21 -41.31
CA PHE A 36 25.40 -2.45 -40.54
C PHE A 36 26.85 -2.89 -40.79
N ASN A 37 27.03 -4.07 -41.41
CA ASN A 37 28.34 -4.61 -41.77
C ASN A 37 28.80 -4.24 -43.19
N ASP A 38 27.97 -3.54 -43.97
CA ASP A 38 28.28 -3.20 -45.35
C ASP A 38 29.49 -2.24 -45.44
N PRO A 39 30.45 -2.46 -46.36
CA PRO A 39 31.62 -1.58 -46.54
C PRO A 39 31.25 -0.14 -46.93
N GLN A 40 30.11 0.04 -47.60
CA GLN A 40 29.53 1.34 -47.94
C GLN A 40 28.19 1.50 -47.21
N LEU A 41 28.23 2.21 -46.09
CA LEU A 41 27.05 2.45 -45.25
C LEU A 41 26.06 3.40 -45.93
N ASP A 42 24.80 2.97 -46.06
CA ASP A 42 23.66 3.84 -46.38
C ASP A 42 23.00 4.33 -45.08
N PRO A 43 23.14 5.62 -44.71
CA PRO A 43 22.60 6.13 -43.45
C PRO A 43 21.08 6.04 -43.34
N ARG A 44 20.35 6.15 -44.46
CA ARG A 44 18.88 6.12 -44.45
C ARG A 44 18.39 4.71 -44.17
N ARG A 45 18.94 3.73 -44.88
CA ARG A 45 18.62 2.31 -44.68
C ARG A 45 19.02 1.84 -43.28
N CYS A 46 20.21 2.20 -42.80
CA CYS A 46 20.64 1.84 -41.45
C CYS A 46 19.71 2.45 -40.37
N SER A 47 19.29 3.70 -40.55
CA SER A 47 18.36 4.36 -39.62
C SER A 47 17.00 3.66 -39.57
N GLN A 48 16.47 3.21 -40.72
CA GLN A 48 15.21 2.45 -40.76
C GLN A 48 15.30 1.14 -39.99
N VAL A 49 16.42 0.41 -40.12
CA VAL A 49 16.62 -0.86 -39.39
C VAL A 49 16.76 -0.61 -37.88
N ILE A 50 17.49 0.43 -37.45
CA ILE A 50 17.54 0.80 -36.03
C ILE A 50 16.14 1.15 -35.51
N THR A 51 15.33 1.89 -36.27
CA THR A 51 13.95 2.22 -35.86
C THR A 51 13.10 0.95 -35.68
N LYS A 52 13.22 -0.05 -36.57
CA LYS A 52 12.53 -1.34 -36.41
C LYS A 52 12.99 -2.07 -35.15
N LEU A 53 14.30 -2.12 -34.89
CA LEU A 53 14.85 -2.75 -33.67
C LEU A 53 14.34 -2.06 -32.40
N LEU A 54 14.36 -0.72 -32.36
CA LEU A 54 13.84 0.05 -31.23
C LEU A 54 12.32 -0.12 -31.06
N TYR A 55 11.57 -0.27 -32.16
CA TYR A 55 10.14 -0.55 -32.10
C TYR A 55 9.86 -1.90 -31.43
N LEU A 56 10.60 -2.96 -31.81
CA LEU A 56 10.47 -4.28 -31.18
C LEU A 56 10.73 -4.21 -29.67
N LEU A 57 11.83 -3.57 -29.26
CA LEU A 57 12.17 -3.38 -27.84
C LEU A 57 11.07 -2.62 -27.09
N ASN A 58 10.49 -1.58 -27.70
CA ASN A 58 9.43 -0.79 -27.07
C ASN A 58 8.06 -1.49 -27.02
N GLN A 59 7.85 -2.55 -27.81
CA GLN A 59 6.67 -3.44 -27.70
C GLN A 59 6.85 -4.52 -26.62
N GLY A 60 8.00 -4.58 -25.96
CA GLY A 60 8.32 -5.57 -24.94
C GLY A 60 8.96 -6.85 -25.46
N GLU A 61 9.35 -6.92 -26.74
CA GLU A 61 10.15 -8.04 -27.22
C GLU A 61 11.57 -7.99 -26.63
N ALA A 62 11.97 -9.07 -25.95
CA ALA A 62 13.32 -9.22 -25.43
C ALA A 62 14.28 -9.82 -26.47
N PHE A 63 15.44 -9.21 -26.64
CA PHE A 63 16.56 -9.83 -27.35
C PHE A 63 17.27 -10.80 -26.40
N THR A 64 17.58 -12.00 -26.90
CA THR A 64 18.48 -12.92 -26.18
C THR A 64 19.84 -12.27 -26.01
N LYS A 65 20.65 -12.72 -25.04
CA LYS A 65 22.00 -12.17 -24.83
C LYS A 65 22.83 -12.19 -26.12
N ILE A 66 22.75 -13.27 -26.89
CA ILE A 66 23.48 -13.42 -28.16
C ILE A 66 23.01 -12.41 -29.19
N GLU A 67 21.69 -12.28 -29.40
CA GLU A 67 21.12 -11.31 -30.34
C GLU A 67 21.48 -9.87 -29.96
N ALA A 68 21.38 -9.53 -28.67
CA ALA A 68 21.73 -8.20 -28.16
C ALA A 68 23.21 -7.88 -28.41
N THR A 69 24.11 -8.83 -28.12
CA THR A 69 25.55 -8.72 -28.40
C THR A 69 25.84 -8.54 -29.89
N GLU A 70 25.24 -9.37 -30.77
CA GLU A 70 25.43 -9.27 -32.22
C GLU A 70 24.97 -7.91 -32.76
N VAL A 71 23.77 -7.47 -32.37
CA VAL A 71 23.22 -6.18 -32.75
C VAL A 71 24.09 -5.05 -32.19
N PHE A 72 24.56 -5.15 -30.95
CA PHE A 72 25.46 -4.17 -30.34
C PHE A 72 26.72 -4.01 -31.18
N PHE A 73 27.44 -5.09 -31.46
CA PHE A 73 28.66 -5.06 -32.27
C PHE A 73 28.41 -4.51 -33.68
N ALA A 74 27.31 -4.88 -34.31
CA ALA A 74 26.93 -4.37 -35.62
C ALA A 74 26.67 -2.84 -35.58
N VAL A 75 25.94 -2.36 -34.57
CA VAL A 75 25.66 -0.94 -34.35
C VAL A 75 26.94 -0.13 -34.08
N THR A 76 27.94 -0.70 -33.40
CA THR A 76 29.21 0.02 -33.16
C THR A 76 29.95 0.39 -34.45
N LYS A 77 29.79 -0.38 -35.53
CA LYS A 77 30.43 -0.08 -36.83
C LYS A 77 29.87 1.18 -37.47
N LEU A 78 28.64 1.56 -37.13
CA LEU A 78 27.98 2.76 -37.64
C LEU A 78 28.62 4.06 -37.12
N PHE A 79 29.52 4.00 -36.11
CA PHE A 79 30.36 5.14 -35.71
C PHE A 79 31.31 5.61 -36.83
N GLN A 80 31.49 4.86 -37.92
CA GLN A 80 32.25 5.31 -39.09
C GLN A 80 31.48 6.35 -39.93
N SER A 81 30.16 6.36 -39.87
CA SER A 81 29.33 7.33 -40.58
C SER A 81 29.45 8.74 -39.98
N ARG A 82 29.48 9.76 -40.86
CA ARG A 82 29.46 11.17 -40.46
C ARG A 82 28.05 11.75 -40.42
N ASP A 83 27.03 10.97 -40.77
CA ASP A 83 25.65 11.43 -40.77
C ASP A 83 25.14 11.67 -39.34
N THR A 84 24.67 12.88 -39.08
CA THR A 84 24.24 13.31 -37.74
C THR A 84 22.97 12.60 -37.27
N GLY A 85 22.08 12.21 -38.20
CA GLY A 85 20.82 11.52 -37.90
C GLY A 85 21.09 10.09 -37.45
N LEU A 86 21.82 9.33 -38.26
CA LEU A 86 22.25 7.98 -37.93
C LEU A 86 23.04 7.94 -36.62
N ARG A 87 23.95 8.90 -36.40
CA ARG A 87 24.72 9.00 -35.16
C ARG A 87 23.83 9.11 -33.92
N ARG A 88 22.70 9.84 -33.98
CA ARG A 88 21.73 9.92 -32.89
C ARG A 88 21.02 8.59 -32.65
N MET A 89 20.64 7.89 -33.73
CA MET A 89 20.04 6.56 -33.64
C MET A 89 20.99 5.55 -33.00
N VAL A 90 22.29 5.61 -33.33
CA VAL A 90 23.33 4.79 -32.70
C VAL A 90 23.41 5.04 -31.19
N TYR A 91 23.42 6.30 -30.76
CA TYR A 91 23.42 6.63 -29.32
C TYR A 91 22.20 6.09 -28.58
N LEU A 92 21.02 6.16 -29.20
CA LEU A 92 19.79 5.62 -28.61
C LEU A 92 19.85 4.10 -28.51
N MET A 93 20.22 3.42 -29.60
CA MET A 93 20.31 1.96 -29.64
C MET A 93 21.30 1.41 -28.61
N ILE A 94 22.46 2.05 -28.43
CA ILE A 94 23.44 1.64 -27.41
C ILE A 94 22.89 1.77 -25.99
N LYS A 95 22.04 2.78 -25.72
CA LYS A 95 21.43 2.93 -24.39
C LYS A 95 20.38 1.85 -24.12
N GLU A 96 19.58 1.48 -25.12
CA GLU A 96 18.52 0.49 -24.97
C GLU A 96 19.06 -0.94 -24.88
N LEU A 97 20.15 -1.26 -25.59
CA LEU A 97 20.75 -2.61 -25.54
C LEU A 97 21.39 -2.96 -24.20
N SER A 98 21.68 -1.97 -23.34
CA SER A 98 22.34 -2.14 -22.04
C SER A 98 23.53 -3.14 -22.06
N PRO A 99 24.59 -2.83 -22.85
CA PRO A 99 25.70 -3.75 -23.08
C PRO A 99 26.43 -4.17 -21.80
N SER A 100 26.99 -5.37 -21.80
CA SER A 100 27.85 -5.88 -20.72
C SER A 100 29.12 -5.05 -20.55
N ALA A 101 29.77 -5.13 -19.39
CA ALA A 101 30.96 -4.33 -19.08
C ALA A 101 32.10 -4.50 -20.10
N ASP A 102 32.28 -5.70 -20.64
CA ASP A 102 33.30 -6.00 -21.65
C ASP A 102 32.98 -5.37 -23.01
N GLU A 103 31.69 -5.33 -23.37
CA GLU A 103 31.20 -4.71 -24.60
C GLU A 103 31.30 -3.19 -24.58
N VAL A 104 31.10 -2.58 -23.40
CA VAL A 104 31.20 -1.13 -23.19
C VAL A 104 32.58 -0.58 -23.58
N ILE A 105 33.65 -1.35 -23.37
CA ILE A 105 35.03 -0.93 -23.70
C ILE A 105 35.17 -0.59 -25.20
N ILE A 106 34.49 -1.33 -26.08
CA ILE A 106 34.57 -1.15 -27.53
C ILE A 106 34.01 0.20 -27.97
N VAL A 107 32.89 0.63 -27.41
CA VAL A 107 32.26 1.92 -27.73
C VAL A 107 32.87 3.09 -26.97
N THR A 108 33.54 2.83 -25.84
CA THR A 108 34.10 3.87 -24.97
C THR A 108 35.06 4.79 -25.73
N SER A 109 35.96 4.24 -26.55
CA SER A 109 36.90 5.06 -27.34
C SER A 109 36.20 5.99 -28.33
N SER A 110 35.16 5.50 -28.99
CA SER A 110 34.34 6.26 -29.96
C SER A 110 33.53 7.35 -29.25
N LEU A 111 32.93 7.02 -28.09
CA LEU A 111 32.18 7.97 -27.27
C LEU A 111 33.10 9.05 -26.65
N MET A 112 34.31 8.69 -26.20
CA MET A 112 35.29 9.67 -25.71
C MET A 112 35.75 10.62 -26.82
N LYS A 113 35.92 10.11 -28.05
CA LYS A 113 36.21 10.96 -29.21
C LYS A 113 35.06 11.92 -29.51
N ASP A 114 33.82 11.45 -29.49
CA ASP A 114 32.65 12.29 -29.71
C ASP A 114 32.43 13.31 -28.56
N MET A 115 32.79 12.97 -27.33
CA MET A 115 32.75 13.85 -26.15
C MET A 115 33.69 15.06 -26.28
N THR A 116 34.77 14.94 -27.06
CA THR A 116 35.73 16.02 -27.33
C THR A 116 35.57 16.64 -28.72
N SER A 117 34.51 16.27 -29.44
CA SER A 117 34.21 16.78 -30.79
C SER A 117 33.91 18.28 -30.79
N THR A 118 34.17 18.96 -31.91
CA THR A 118 33.72 20.34 -32.13
C THR A 118 32.20 20.46 -32.28
N THR A 119 31.50 19.34 -32.50
CA THR A 119 30.06 19.30 -32.66
C THR A 119 29.37 19.11 -31.31
N ASP A 120 28.72 20.17 -30.81
CA ASP A 120 28.07 20.21 -29.50
C ASP A 120 27.06 19.08 -29.26
N MET A 121 26.32 18.70 -30.30
CA MET A 121 25.33 17.61 -30.22
C MET A 121 25.99 16.24 -30.00
N TYR A 122 27.17 16.01 -30.60
CA TYR A 122 27.94 14.78 -30.37
C TYR A 122 28.47 14.78 -28.94
N ARG A 123 29.02 15.90 -28.47
CA ARG A 123 29.49 16.02 -27.08
C ARG A 123 28.38 15.70 -26.07
N ALA A 124 27.23 16.37 -26.19
CA ALA A 124 26.12 16.21 -25.25
C ALA A 124 25.54 14.79 -25.26
N ASN A 125 25.34 14.19 -26.44
CA ASN A 125 24.78 12.84 -26.52
C ASN A 125 25.78 11.77 -26.10
N ALA A 126 27.05 11.90 -26.50
CA ALA A 126 28.10 10.99 -26.06
C ALA A 126 28.22 10.98 -24.53
N ILE A 127 28.18 12.14 -23.86
CA ILE A 127 28.14 12.22 -22.39
C ILE A 127 26.96 11.44 -21.82
N ARG A 128 25.73 11.64 -22.34
CA ARG A 128 24.55 10.93 -21.82
C ARG A 128 24.60 9.42 -22.03
N VAL A 129 25.17 8.96 -23.15
CA VAL A 129 25.32 7.52 -23.42
C VAL A 129 26.39 6.96 -22.51
N LEU A 130 27.56 7.58 -22.50
CA LEU A 130 28.72 7.13 -21.74
C LEU A 130 28.38 7.03 -20.26
N CYS A 131 27.78 8.06 -19.68
CA CYS A 131 27.40 8.05 -18.26
C CYS A 131 26.25 7.08 -17.92
N ARG A 132 25.51 6.55 -18.91
CA ARG A 132 24.50 5.51 -18.70
C ARG A 132 25.11 4.10 -18.70
N ILE A 133 26.14 3.88 -19.51
CA ILE A 133 26.78 2.57 -19.70
C ILE A 133 28.09 2.39 -18.91
N THR A 134 28.64 3.45 -18.33
CA THR A 134 29.94 3.41 -17.64
C THR A 134 29.80 2.96 -16.19
N GLU A 135 30.62 2.00 -15.78
CA GLU A 135 30.75 1.55 -14.39
C GLU A 135 32.20 1.60 -13.88
N GLY A 136 32.37 1.84 -12.58
CA GLY A 136 33.66 1.65 -11.89
C GLY A 136 34.81 2.52 -12.40
N THR A 137 35.88 1.87 -12.87
CA THR A 137 37.20 2.47 -13.15
C THR A 137 37.22 3.39 -14.38
N LEU A 138 36.38 3.13 -15.39
CA LEU A 138 36.26 3.99 -16.58
C LEU A 138 35.80 5.41 -16.21
N LEU A 139 34.94 5.54 -15.19
CA LEU A 139 34.43 6.84 -14.76
C LEU A 139 35.56 7.77 -14.31
N THR A 140 36.60 7.21 -13.67
CA THR A 140 37.78 7.98 -13.23
C THR A 140 38.57 8.53 -14.41
N GLN A 141 38.64 7.78 -15.52
CA GLN A 141 39.35 8.20 -16.73
C GLN A 141 38.65 9.36 -17.44
N ILE A 142 37.31 9.37 -17.42
CA ILE A 142 36.50 10.38 -18.10
C ILE A 142 36.15 11.58 -17.20
N GLU A 143 36.43 11.48 -15.88
CA GLU A 143 36.09 12.49 -14.87
C GLU A 143 36.51 13.91 -15.27
N ARG A 144 37.74 14.06 -15.78
CA ARG A 144 38.28 15.36 -16.22
C ARG A 144 37.44 16.00 -17.32
N TYR A 145 36.97 15.21 -18.28
CA TYR A 145 36.15 15.70 -19.38
C TYR A 145 34.74 16.06 -18.91
N LEU A 146 34.18 15.30 -17.97
CA LEU A 146 32.88 15.61 -17.37
C LEU A 146 32.93 16.93 -16.57
N LYS A 147 33.98 17.14 -15.77
CA LYS A 147 34.22 18.41 -15.07
C LYS A 147 34.27 19.60 -16.03
N GLN A 148 35.00 19.46 -17.13
CA GLN A 148 35.06 20.50 -18.17
C GLN A 148 33.68 20.72 -18.83
N ALA A 149 32.93 19.66 -19.07
CA ALA A 149 31.60 19.74 -19.67
C ALA A 149 30.58 20.43 -18.74
N ILE A 150 30.68 20.26 -17.41
CA ILE A 150 29.78 20.91 -16.43
C ILE A 150 29.81 22.44 -16.54
N VAL A 151 30.99 23.01 -16.78
CA VAL A 151 31.20 24.47 -16.93
C VAL A 151 31.28 24.92 -18.39
N ASP A 152 30.81 24.10 -19.33
CA ASP A 152 30.85 24.42 -20.75
C ASP A 152 29.96 25.63 -21.08
N LYS A 153 30.39 26.42 -22.07
CA LYS A 153 29.65 27.60 -22.55
C LYS A 153 28.34 27.21 -23.22
N ASN A 154 28.28 26.03 -23.85
CA ASN A 154 27.06 25.52 -24.45
C ASN A 154 26.16 24.90 -23.37
N PRO A 155 24.94 25.43 -23.16
CA PRO A 155 24.06 24.96 -22.11
C PRO A 155 23.59 23.52 -22.30
N VAL A 156 23.55 23.00 -23.53
CA VAL A 156 23.13 21.61 -23.81
C VAL A 156 24.17 20.62 -23.30
N VAL A 157 25.45 20.95 -23.45
CA VAL A 157 26.58 20.12 -22.98
C VAL A 157 26.66 20.15 -21.46
N ALA A 158 26.63 21.35 -20.86
CA ALA A 158 26.61 21.52 -19.41
C ALA A 158 25.42 20.82 -18.74
N SER A 159 24.23 20.98 -19.32
CA SER A 159 23.02 20.29 -18.83
C SER A 159 23.14 18.77 -18.95
N ALA A 160 23.68 18.25 -20.07
CA ALA A 160 23.92 16.82 -20.23
C ALA A 160 24.89 16.26 -19.17
N ALA A 161 25.98 16.97 -18.88
CA ALA A 161 26.95 16.58 -17.87
C ALA A 161 26.38 16.63 -16.45
N LEU A 162 25.60 17.67 -16.12
CA LEU A 162 24.95 17.81 -14.81
C LEU A 162 23.90 16.71 -14.55
N VAL A 163 23.02 16.44 -15.52
CA VAL A 163 22.04 15.35 -15.40
C VAL A 163 22.74 13.99 -15.30
N SER A 164 23.80 13.80 -16.10
CA SER A 164 24.62 12.59 -15.99
C SER A 164 25.27 12.47 -14.61
N GLY A 165 25.73 13.57 -14.01
CA GLY A 165 26.22 13.59 -12.63
C GLY A 165 25.17 13.18 -11.59
N ILE A 166 23.90 13.55 -11.79
CA ILE A 166 22.80 13.12 -10.91
C ILE A 166 22.62 11.59 -10.97
N HIS A 167 22.62 11.02 -12.18
CA HIS A 167 22.52 9.56 -12.35
C HIS A 167 23.73 8.84 -11.76
N LEU A 168 24.95 9.33 -12.05
CA LEU A 168 26.18 8.74 -11.53
C LEU A 168 26.32 8.89 -10.01
N PHE A 169 25.65 9.86 -9.39
CA PHE A 169 25.65 9.98 -7.93
C PHE A 169 24.95 8.79 -7.26
N GLN A 170 23.97 8.17 -7.93
CA GLN A 170 23.26 6.99 -7.40
C GLN A 170 24.17 5.76 -7.35
N THR A 171 25.07 5.60 -8.32
CA THR A 171 25.97 4.43 -8.41
C THR A 171 27.37 4.69 -7.83
N THR A 172 27.92 5.89 -8.04
CA THR A 172 29.32 6.22 -7.70
C THR A 172 29.45 7.61 -7.03
N PRO A 173 28.87 7.82 -5.83
CA PRO A 173 28.81 9.13 -5.17
C PRO A 173 30.18 9.74 -4.86
N GLU A 174 31.19 8.91 -4.54
CA GLU A 174 32.52 9.38 -4.13
C GLU A 174 33.27 10.15 -5.21
N ILE A 175 33.06 9.81 -6.49
CA ILE A 175 33.67 10.53 -7.61
C ILE A 175 32.91 11.85 -7.84
N VAL A 176 31.58 11.79 -7.88
CA VAL A 176 30.72 12.95 -8.16
C VAL A 176 30.83 14.02 -7.07
N LYS A 177 31.03 13.66 -5.80
CA LYS A 177 31.29 14.62 -4.70
C LYS A 177 32.50 15.53 -4.99
N ARG A 178 33.50 15.05 -5.73
CA ARG A 178 34.69 15.83 -6.12
C ARG A 178 34.41 16.91 -7.17
N TRP A 179 33.20 16.93 -7.73
CA TRP A 179 32.77 17.90 -8.76
C TRP A 179 32.10 19.12 -8.13
N SER A 180 32.05 19.21 -6.80
CA SER A 180 31.31 20.26 -6.08
C SER A 180 31.71 21.67 -6.49
N ASN A 181 32.96 21.93 -6.90
CA ASN A 181 33.42 23.27 -7.28
C ASN A 181 32.87 23.66 -8.66
N GLU A 182 33.00 22.78 -9.64
CA GLU A 182 32.50 22.97 -10.99
C GLU A 182 30.97 23.08 -11.01
N VAL A 183 30.29 22.24 -10.23
CA VAL A 183 28.82 22.31 -10.07
C VAL A 183 28.42 23.63 -9.39
N GLN A 184 29.17 24.09 -8.39
CA GLN A 184 28.91 25.38 -7.72
C GLN A 184 29.08 26.57 -8.67
N GLU A 185 30.04 26.52 -9.60
CA GLU A 185 30.19 27.52 -10.67
C GLU A 185 29.01 27.48 -11.64
N ALA A 186 28.56 26.28 -12.04
CA ALA A 186 27.44 26.09 -12.95
C ALA A 186 26.10 26.66 -12.43
N ILE A 187 25.92 26.79 -11.12
CA ILE A 187 24.73 27.45 -10.53
C ILE A 187 24.65 28.94 -10.93
N GLN A 188 25.79 29.59 -11.18
CA GLN A 188 25.82 30.99 -11.63
C GLN A 188 25.57 31.14 -13.13
N SER A 189 25.33 30.04 -13.85
CA SER A 189 25.03 30.05 -15.27
C SER A 189 23.83 30.93 -15.61
N ARG A 190 23.91 31.61 -16.76
CA ARG A 190 22.79 32.42 -17.28
C ARG A 190 21.67 31.54 -17.86
N ALA A 191 21.95 30.27 -18.15
CA ALA A 191 20.98 29.34 -18.72
C ALA A 191 20.13 28.69 -17.61
N ALA A 192 18.81 28.84 -17.71
CA ALA A 192 17.88 28.43 -16.66
C ALA A 192 17.93 26.93 -16.32
N LEU A 193 18.07 26.07 -17.33
CA LEU A 193 18.14 24.61 -17.13
C LEU A 193 19.47 24.18 -16.50
N VAL A 194 20.58 24.81 -16.87
CA VAL A 194 21.91 24.54 -16.27
C VAL A 194 21.88 24.91 -14.79
N GLN A 195 21.35 26.08 -14.45
CA GLN A 195 21.18 26.52 -13.06
C GLN A 195 20.31 25.55 -12.25
N PHE A 196 19.23 25.02 -12.84
CA PHE A 196 18.36 24.04 -12.20
C PHE A 196 19.06 22.70 -11.93
N HIS A 197 19.68 22.10 -12.95
CA HIS A 197 20.40 20.82 -12.78
C HIS A 197 21.61 20.96 -11.86
N ALA A 198 22.32 22.08 -11.91
CA ALA A 198 23.46 22.35 -11.03
C ALA A 198 23.03 22.47 -9.56
N LEU A 199 21.91 23.15 -9.30
CA LEU A 199 21.34 23.24 -7.95
C LEU A 199 20.90 21.86 -7.43
N ALA A 200 20.22 21.07 -8.26
CA ALA A 200 19.78 19.72 -7.90
C ALA A 200 20.97 18.81 -7.53
N LEU A 201 21.99 18.76 -8.41
CA LEU A 201 23.18 17.95 -8.18
C LEU A 201 23.98 18.43 -6.95
N LEU A 202 24.14 19.75 -6.78
CA LEU A 202 24.89 20.28 -5.63
C LEU A 202 24.19 20.00 -4.30
N HIS A 203 22.85 20.10 -4.26
CA HIS A 203 22.09 19.70 -3.08
C HIS A 203 22.28 18.22 -2.79
N GLN A 204 22.17 17.34 -3.78
CA GLN A 204 22.37 15.89 -3.61
C GLN A 204 23.78 15.55 -3.09
N ILE A 205 24.82 16.24 -3.58
CA ILE A 205 26.20 16.12 -3.08
C ILE A 205 26.30 16.51 -1.60
N ARG A 206 25.54 17.52 -1.16
CA ARG A 206 25.62 18.11 0.19
C ARG A 206 24.54 17.63 1.15
N GLN A 207 23.54 16.84 0.71
CA GLN A 207 22.33 16.55 1.48
C GLN A 207 22.60 15.88 2.83
N ASN A 208 23.73 15.16 2.96
CA ASN A 208 24.15 14.50 4.20
C ASN A 208 24.86 15.46 5.18
N ASP A 209 25.24 16.66 4.76
CA ASP A 209 25.85 17.71 5.58
C ASP A 209 24.89 18.90 5.72
N ARG A 210 24.18 18.92 6.85
CA ARG A 210 23.22 19.97 7.20
C ARG A 210 23.80 21.38 7.17
N LEU A 211 25.05 21.58 7.60
CA LEU A 211 25.68 22.91 7.58
C LEU A 211 25.99 23.35 6.15
N ALA A 212 26.41 22.42 5.30
CA ALA A 212 26.66 22.69 3.89
C ALA A 212 25.38 23.05 3.13
N VAL A 213 24.27 22.36 3.39
CA VAL A 213 22.95 22.70 2.82
C VAL A 213 22.48 24.07 3.32
N SER A 214 22.59 24.36 4.63
CA SER A 214 22.21 25.65 5.19
C SER A 214 23.03 26.81 4.59
N LYS A 215 24.36 26.64 4.41
CA LYS A 215 25.21 27.63 3.73
C LYS A 215 24.82 27.82 2.26
N LEU A 216 24.51 26.73 1.54
CA LEU A 216 24.05 26.80 0.16
C LEU A 216 22.76 27.61 0.04
N VAL A 217 21.76 27.29 0.85
CA VAL A 217 20.48 28.01 0.89
C VAL A 217 20.71 29.49 1.23
N ASN A 218 21.48 29.80 2.28
CA ASN A 218 21.78 31.18 2.66
C ASN A 218 22.48 31.99 1.55
N SER A 219 23.39 31.35 0.80
CA SER A 219 24.04 31.99 -0.33
C SER A 219 23.05 32.27 -1.46
N LEU A 220 22.15 31.32 -1.74
CA LEU A 220 21.25 31.42 -2.89
C LEU A 220 20.05 32.32 -2.63
N THR A 221 19.52 32.36 -1.41
CA THR A 221 18.41 33.26 -1.03
C THR A 221 18.80 34.74 -1.11
N LYS A 222 20.09 35.05 -0.97
CA LYS A 222 20.66 36.41 -1.17
C LYS A 222 21.02 36.71 -2.63
N SER A 223 21.06 35.69 -3.48
CA SER A 223 21.45 35.79 -4.88
C SER A 223 20.22 35.81 -5.81
N THR A 224 20.39 36.25 -7.05
CA THR A 224 19.31 36.21 -8.04
C THR A 224 19.28 34.89 -8.78
N VAL A 225 18.38 33.99 -8.39
CA VAL A 225 18.07 32.76 -9.12
C VAL A 225 17.07 33.09 -10.23
N ARG A 226 17.40 32.74 -11.49
CA ARG A 226 16.61 33.13 -12.68
C ARG A 226 15.64 32.04 -13.12
N SER A 227 16.01 30.77 -12.91
CA SER A 227 15.21 29.62 -13.34
C SER A 227 14.03 29.40 -12.39
N PRO A 228 12.78 29.38 -12.88
CA PRO A 228 11.61 29.07 -12.05
C PRO A 228 11.72 27.68 -11.39
N LEU A 229 12.24 26.68 -12.12
CA LEU A 229 12.46 25.34 -11.58
C LEU A 229 13.51 25.35 -10.45
N ALA A 230 14.59 26.12 -10.60
CA ALA A 230 15.59 26.26 -9.55
C ALA A 230 15.04 27.02 -8.33
N GLN A 231 14.16 28.01 -8.54
CA GLN A 231 13.46 28.70 -7.47
C GLN A 231 12.55 27.72 -6.69
N CYS A 232 11.81 26.84 -7.37
CA CYS A 232 11.03 25.79 -6.71
C CYS A 232 11.91 24.85 -5.87
N LEU A 233 13.05 24.39 -6.41
CA LEU A 233 14.00 23.58 -5.61
C LEU A 233 14.54 24.36 -4.41
N LEU A 234 14.91 25.62 -4.59
CA LEU A 234 15.40 26.46 -3.51
C LEU A 234 14.35 26.65 -2.41
N ILE A 235 13.07 26.81 -2.76
CA ILE A 235 11.95 26.85 -1.80
C ILE A 235 11.86 25.54 -1.00
N ARG A 236 11.94 24.38 -1.67
CA ARG A 236 11.93 23.07 -1.02
C ARG A 236 13.10 22.90 -0.05
N TYR A 237 14.30 23.26 -0.48
CA TYR A 237 15.51 23.17 0.36
C TYR A 237 15.47 24.17 1.51
N THR A 238 14.92 25.36 1.30
CA THR A 238 14.69 26.34 2.38
C THR A 238 13.74 25.79 3.42
N SER A 239 12.64 25.17 2.99
CA SER A 239 11.65 24.54 3.87
C SER A 239 12.26 23.37 4.65
N GLN A 240 13.12 22.57 4.01
CA GLN A 240 13.89 21.52 4.68
C GLN A 240 14.77 22.11 5.79
N VAL A 241 15.57 23.15 5.49
CA VAL A 241 16.45 23.81 6.47
C VAL A 241 15.64 24.40 7.63
N ILE A 242 14.48 25.00 7.36
CA ILE A 242 13.58 25.53 8.41
C ILE A 242 13.12 24.40 9.33
N ARG A 243 12.60 23.29 8.78
CA ARG A 243 12.13 22.13 9.57
C ARG A 243 13.23 21.54 10.44
N GLU A 244 14.43 21.38 9.90
CA GLU A 244 15.57 20.86 10.67
C GLU A 244 16.01 21.86 11.76
N SER A 245 15.96 23.18 11.48
CA SER A 245 16.32 24.23 12.44
C SER A 245 15.36 24.35 13.62
N ALA A 246 14.06 24.11 13.40
CA ALA A 246 13.02 24.20 14.43
C ALA A 246 13.23 23.26 15.63
N ILE A 247 14.03 22.19 15.47
CA ILE A 247 14.41 21.27 16.55
C ILE A 247 15.34 21.95 17.58
N ASN A 248 16.08 23.00 17.17
CA ASN A 248 17.17 23.57 17.96
C ASN A 248 16.94 25.01 18.46
N THR A 249 15.88 25.72 18.01
CA THR A 249 15.65 27.13 18.35
C THR A 249 14.35 27.33 19.14
N GLN A 250 14.48 27.83 20.38
CA GLN A 250 13.36 28.19 21.27
C GLN A 250 12.78 29.60 20.99
N THR A 251 13.31 30.34 20.00
CA THR A 251 13.11 31.79 19.85
C THR A 251 12.00 32.21 18.88
N GLY A 252 11.25 31.29 18.27
CA GLY A 252 10.13 31.63 17.38
C GLY A 252 10.52 32.22 16.01
N ASP A 253 11.70 32.81 15.86
CA ASP A 253 12.21 33.32 14.58
C ASP A 253 12.59 32.16 13.64
N ARG A 254 11.91 32.11 12.48
CA ARG A 254 12.19 31.14 11.42
C ARG A 254 13.23 31.70 10.45
N PRO A 255 14.42 31.08 10.34
CA PRO A 255 15.41 31.53 9.38
C PRO A 255 14.86 31.40 7.95
N PHE A 256 15.10 32.39 7.10
CA PHE A 256 14.70 32.42 5.69
C PHE A 256 13.18 32.51 5.40
N TYR A 257 12.33 32.76 6.40
CA TYR A 257 10.89 32.97 6.15
C TYR A 257 10.64 34.14 5.18
N ASP A 258 11.35 35.27 5.34
CA ASP A 258 11.24 36.44 4.46
C ASP A 258 11.52 36.10 2.98
N PHE A 259 12.37 35.11 2.73
CA PHE A 259 12.62 34.63 1.37
C PHE A 259 11.41 33.88 0.80
N LEU A 260 10.76 33.01 1.60
CA LEU A 260 9.54 32.32 1.19
C LEU A 260 8.40 33.32 0.93
N GLU A 261 8.22 34.31 1.82
CA GLU A 261 7.23 35.36 1.63
C GLU A 261 7.54 36.19 0.37
N GLY A 262 8.82 36.52 0.14
CA GLY A 262 9.26 37.21 -1.08
C GLY A 262 8.95 36.43 -2.36
N CYS A 263 9.02 35.09 -2.32
CA CYS A 263 8.71 34.23 -3.47
C CYS A 263 7.23 34.29 -3.90
N LEU A 264 6.31 34.65 -3.00
CA LEU A 264 4.89 34.84 -3.31
C LEU A 264 4.63 36.00 -4.29
N ARG A 265 5.58 36.94 -4.41
CA ARG A 265 5.46 38.14 -5.27
C ARG A 265 6.15 37.98 -6.62
N LEU A 266 6.69 36.80 -6.91
CA LEU A 266 7.36 36.51 -8.19
C LEU A 266 6.34 36.34 -9.31
N LYS A 267 6.79 36.36 -10.57
CA LYS A 267 5.91 36.30 -11.75
C LYS A 267 5.46 34.88 -12.12
N ALA A 268 6.24 33.87 -11.76
CA ALA A 268 5.99 32.50 -12.19
C ALA A 268 4.99 31.80 -11.26
N GLU A 269 3.81 31.46 -11.77
CA GLU A 269 2.71 30.82 -11.03
C GLU A 269 3.17 29.58 -10.24
N MET A 270 4.04 28.74 -10.82
CA MET A 270 4.57 27.55 -10.15
C MET A 270 5.42 27.86 -8.91
N VAL A 271 6.16 28.98 -8.93
CA VAL A 271 7.06 29.39 -7.85
C VAL A 271 6.23 29.99 -6.72
N ILE A 272 5.25 30.81 -7.09
CA ILE A 272 4.26 31.37 -6.18
C ILE A 272 3.52 30.24 -5.46
N PHE A 273 3.04 29.23 -6.19
CA PHE A 273 2.33 28.10 -5.62
C PHE A 273 3.22 27.27 -4.68
N GLU A 274 4.45 26.92 -5.13
CA GLU A 274 5.38 26.16 -4.29
C GLU A 274 5.75 26.92 -3.01
N ALA A 275 5.90 28.25 -3.07
CA ALA A 275 6.11 29.09 -1.89
C ALA A 275 4.91 29.11 -0.96
N ALA A 276 3.68 29.27 -1.49
CA ALA A 276 2.47 29.24 -0.69
C ALA A 276 2.30 27.89 0.01
N ARG A 277 2.49 26.78 -0.74
CA ARG A 277 2.45 25.43 -0.19
C ARG A 277 3.50 25.23 0.91
N ALA A 278 4.75 25.64 0.65
CA ALA A 278 5.84 25.53 1.61
C ALA A 278 5.51 26.24 2.94
N ILE A 279 4.97 27.46 2.88
CA ILE A 279 4.55 28.24 4.06
C ILE A 279 3.43 27.51 4.81
N THR A 280 2.42 26.98 4.10
CA THR A 280 1.29 26.28 4.73
C THR A 280 1.67 24.93 5.38
N GLU A 281 2.79 24.33 4.97
CA GLU A 281 3.27 23.05 5.51
C GLU A 281 4.29 23.23 6.67
N LEU A 282 4.58 24.47 7.09
CA LEU A 282 5.45 24.73 8.23
C LEU A 282 4.78 24.36 9.56
N SER A 283 5.52 23.68 10.44
CA SER A 283 5.06 23.30 11.77
C SER A 283 4.93 24.53 12.69
N GLY A 284 3.77 24.68 13.35
CA GLY A 284 3.49 25.77 14.29
C GLY A 284 3.38 27.15 13.62
N VAL A 285 2.99 27.21 12.34
CA VAL A 285 2.87 28.46 11.58
C VAL A 285 1.82 29.39 12.20
N THR A 286 2.15 30.68 12.36
CA THR A 286 1.23 31.66 12.93
C THR A 286 0.25 32.15 11.86
N THR A 287 -0.93 32.64 12.28
CA THR A 287 -1.91 33.23 11.36
C THR A 287 -1.32 34.38 10.54
N ARG A 288 -0.42 35.19 11.14
CA ARG A 288 0.25 36.30 10.43
C ARG A 288 1.13 35.81 9.27
N GLU A 289 1.81 34.67 9.45
CA GLU A 289 2.63 34.05 8.42
C GLU A 289 1.79 33.32 7.35
N LEU A 290 0.63 32.78 7.73
CA LEU A 290 -0.27 32.13 6.79
C LEU A 290 -0.98 33.11 5.84
N THR A 291 -1.34 34.30 6.32
CA THR A 291 -2.17 35.25 5.56
C THR A 291 -1.64 35.55 4.15
N PRO A 292 -0.34 35.87 3.93
CA PRO A 292 0.17 36.12 2.58
C PRO A 292 0.00 34.92 1.64
N ALA A 293 0.24 33.70 2.12
CA ALA A 293 0.08 32.48 1.33
C ALA A 293 -1.40 32.24 0.98
N ILE A 294 -2.29 32.40 1.95
CA ILE A 294 -3.75 32.24 1.76
C ILE A 294 -4.29 33.25 0.76
N THR A 295 -3.90 34.52 0.83
CA THR A 295 -4.32 35.55 -0.12
C THR A 295 -3.96 35.17 -1.57
N VAL A 296 -2.79 34.58 -1.78
CA VAL A 296 -2.39 34.17 -3.13
C VAL A 296 -3.11 32.91 -3.59
N LEU A 297 -3.31 31.93 -2.70
CA LEU A 297 -4.15 30.77 -3.00
C LEU A 297 -5.59 31.18 -3.33
N GLN A 298 -6.13 32.19 -2.65
CA GLN A 298 -7.44 32.77 -2.95
C GLN A 298 -7.49 33.33 -4.37
N LEU A 299 -6.46 34.07 -4.82
CA LEU A 299 -6.38 34.55 -6.21
C LEU A 299 -6.37 33.41 -7.23
N PHE A 300 -5.75 32.27 -6.90
CA PHE A 300 -5.73 31.10 -7.77
C PHE A 300 -7.08 30.37 -7.86
N LEU A 301 -7.98 30.52 -6.88
CA LEU A 301 -9.35 29.99 -6.97
C LEU A 301 -10.14 30.59 -8.14
N SER A 302 -9.87 31.86 -8.46
CA SER A 302 -10.53 32.59 -9.55
C SER A 302 -9.78 32.51 -10.88
N SER A 303 -8.77 31.64 -10.99
CA SER A 303 -7.99 31.47 -12.22
C SER A 303 -8.81 30.77 -13.32
N SER A 304 -8.63 31.17 -14.57
CA SER A 304 -9.18 30.44 -15.71
C SER A 304 -8.54 29.07 -15.95
N LYS A 305 -7.42 28.76 -15.29
CA LYS A 305 -6.69 27.49 -15.42
C LYS A 305 -7.17 26.49 -14.37
N PRO A 306 -7.80 25.35 -14.75
CA PRO A 306 -8.27 24.34 -13.80
C PRO A 306 -7.18 23.80 -12.87
N VAL A 307 -5.96 23.63 -13.38
CA VAL A 307 -4.81 23.12 -12.60
C VAL A 307 -4.48 24.03 -11.41
N LEU A 308 -4.54 25.36 -11.59
CA LEU A 308 -4.26 26.31 -10.50
C LEU A 308 -5.38 26.32 -9.47
N ARG A 309 -6.64 26.27 -9.92
CA ARG A 309 -7.81 26.17 -9.04
C ARG A 309 -7.75 24.90 -8.19
N PHE A 310 -7.49 23.75 -8.82
CA PHE A 310 -7.33 22.47 -8.13
C PHE A 310 -6.19 22.52 -7.09
N ALA A 311 -5.01 22.99 -7.49
CA ALA A 311 -3.86 23.09 -6.61
C ALA A 311 -4.13 24.01 -5.40
N ALA A 312 -4.83 25.13 -5.62
CA ALA A 312 -5.21 26.07 -4.59
C ALA A 312 -6.23 25.49 -3.60
N VAL A 313 -7.35 24.94 -4.08
CA VAL A 313 -8.37 24.32 -3.21
C VAL A 313 -7.78 23.15 -2.43
N ARG A 314 -6.96 22.30 -3.05
CA ARG A 314 -6.30 21.18 -2.35
C ARG A 314 -5.42 21.66 -1.20
N THR A 315 -4.68 22.74 -1.40
CA THR A 315 -3.81 23.31 -0.36
C THR A 315 -4.64 23.95 0.76
N LEU A 316 -5.68 24.71 0.40
CA LEU A 316 -6.60 25.32 1.38
C LEU A 316 -7.38 24.27 2.20
N ASN A 317 -7.78 23.15 1.60
CA ASN A 317 -8.42 22.04 2.29
C ASN A 317 -7.51 21.48 3.41
N LYS A 318 -6.22 21.29 3.10
CA LYS A 318 -5.21 20.83 4.08
C LYS A 318 -5.01 21.87 5.20
N VAL A 319 -4.98 23.16 4.87
CA VAL A 319 -4.90 24.23 5.88
C VAL A 319 -6.15 24.27 6.74
N ALA A 320 -7.34 24.07 6.18
CA ALA A 320 -8.60 24.09 6.92
C ALA A 320 -8.69 23.01 8.01
N MET A 321 -7.91 21.94 7.92
CA MET A 321 -7.82 20.92 8.99
C MET A 321 -7.12 21.43 10.25
N THR A 322 -6.18 22.38 10.12
CA THR A 322 -5.36 22.87 11.23
C THR A 322 -5.70 24.30 11.63
N HIS A 323 -6.05 25.15 10.66
CA HIS A 323 -6.35 26.56 10.84
C HIS A 323 -7.63 26.98 10.08
N PRO A 324 -8.82 26.45 10.44
CA PRO A 324 -10.07 26.74 9.71
C PRO A 324 -10.39 28.24 9.58
N MET A 325 -10.07 29.03 10.60
CA MET A 325 -10.39 30.47 10.63
C MET A 325 -9.57 31.30 9.65
N ALA A 326 -8.37 30.85 9.30
CA ALA A 326 -7.54 31.55 8.33
C ALA A 326 -8.11 31.41 6.90
N VAL A 327 -8.83 30.32 6.62
CA VAL A 327 -9.37 29.98 5.28
C VAL A 327 -10.79 30.54 5.06
N THR A 328 -11.47 30.99 6.11
CA THR A 328 -12.88 31.43 6.03
C THR A 328 -13.11 32.58 5.02
N ASN A 329 -12.11 33.44 4.82
CA ASN A 329 -12.17 34.53 3.84
C ASN A 329 -12.26 34.04 2.39
N CYS A 330 -11.84 32.80 2.11
CA CYS A 330 -11.90 32.17 0.79
C CYS A 330 -13.23 31.47 0.51
N ASN A 331 -14.17 31.43 1.48
CA ASN A 331 -15.41 30.66 1.33
C ASN A 331 -16.25 31.12 0.13
N ILE A 332 -16.35 32.43 -0.10
CA ILE A 332 -17.15 32.97 -1.22
C ILE A 332 -16.59 32.50 -2.57
N ASP A 333 -15.26 32.54 -2.73
CA ASP A 333 -14.60 32.08 -3.95
C ASP A 333 -14.75 30.56 -4.11
N MET A 334 -14.63 29.78 -3.03
CA MET A 334 -14.82 28.33 -3.05
C MET A 334 -16.26 27.92 -3.37
N GLU A 335 -17.27 28.67 -2.95
CA GLU A 335 -18.66 28.39 -3.30
C GLU A 335 -18.90 28.46 -4.82
N SER A 336 -18.22 29.37 -5.52
CA SER A 336 -18.27 29.44 -6.99
C SER A 336 -17.70 28.20 -7.68
N LEU A 337 -16.83 27.45 -6.97
CA LEU A 337 -16.19 26.24 -7.47
C LEU A 337 -17.03 24.97 -7.22
N ILE A 338 -18.14 25.05 -6.49
CA ILE A 338 -19.02 23.88 -6.32
C ILE A 338 -19.58 23.44 -7.67
N SER A 339 -19.94 24.41 -8.53
CA SER A 339 -20.41 24.17 -9.89
C SER A 339 -19.29 24.04 -10.94
N ASP A 340 -18.06 23.74 -10.52
CA ASP A 340 -16.95 23.54 -11.48
C ASP A 340 -17.18 22.32 -12.37
N GLN A 341 -16.67 22.39 -13.61
CA GLN A 341 -16.70 21.24 -14.53
C GLN A 341 -15.82 20.09 -14.03
N ASN A 342 -14.73 20.40 -13.30
CA ASN A 342 -13.87 19.38 -12.72
C ASN A 342 -14.39 18.95 -11.34
N ARG A 343 -14.87 17.71 -11.26
CA ARG A 343 -15.49 17.18 -10.04
C ARG A 343 -14.55 17.08 -8.84
N SER A 344 -13.25 16.85 -9.05
CA SER A 344 -12.27 16.88 -7.97
C SER A 344 -12.15 18.27 -7.35
N ILE A 345 -12.29 19.35 -8.14
CA ILE A 345 -12.30 20.72 -7.62
C ILE A 345 -13.56 20.95 -6.77
N SER A 346 -14.74 20.61 -7.31
CA SER A 346 -16.01 20.73 -6.59
C SER A 346 -16.01 19.97 -5.26
N THR A 347 -15.53 18.72 -5.27
CA THR A 347 -15.46 17.85 -4.08
C THR A 347 -14.58 18.47 -2.99
N LEU A 348 -13.38 18.92 -3.37
CA LEU A 348 -12.47 19.57 -2.42
C LEU A 348 -13.02 20.92 -1.94
N ALA A 349 -13.74 21.67 -2.79
CA ALA A 349 -14.37 22.92 -2.40
C ALA A 349 -15.46 22.69 -1.35
N ILE A 350 -16.38 21.74 -1.59
CA ILE A 350 -17.42 21.34 -0.64
C ILE A 350 -16.81 20.89 0.68
N THR A 351 -15.84 19.98 0.62
CA THR A 351 -15.17 19.44 1.81
C THR A 351 -14.50 20.54 2.62
N THR A 352 -13.93 21.56 1.96
CA THR A 352 -13.31 22.70 2.64
C THR A 352 -14.37 23.60 3.26
N LEU A 353 -15.44 23.92 2.51
CA LEU A 353 -16.54 24.77 2.97
C LEU A 353 -17.29 24.19 4.16
N LEU A 354 -17.46 22.88 4.24
CA LEU A 354 -18.08 22.23 5.42
C LEU A 354 -17.23 22.41 6.67
N LYS A 355 -15.89 22.49 6.54
CA LYS A 355 -14.97 22.69 7.68
C LYS A 355 -14.85 24.16 8.08
N THR A 356 -14.87 25.06 7.10
CA THR A 356 -14.73 26.51 7.30
C THR A 356 -16.07 27.23 7.38
N GLY A 357 -17.18 26.50 7.29
CA GLY A 357 -18.54 27.02 7.29
C GLY A 357 -18.87 27.80 8.57
N ASN A 358 -19.67 28.85 8.39
CA ASN A 358 -20.25 29.66 9.46
C ASN A 358 -21.76 29.45 9.52
N GLU A 359 -22.40 29.80 10.63
CA GLU A 359 -23.83 29.55 10.85
C GLU A 359 -24.74 30.15 9.76
N SER A 360 -24.36 31.28 9.17
CA SER A 360 -25.15 31.97 8.13
C SER A 360 -25.04 31.32 6.75
N SER A 361 -23.96 30.59 6.45
CA SER A 361 -23.74 29.92 5.16
C SER A 361 -24.35 28.52 5.09
N VAL A 362 -24.65 27.90 6.23
CA VAL A 362 -25.15 26.50 6.31
C VAL A 362 -26.32 26.26 5.35
N ASP A 363 -27.36 27.10 5.41
CA ASP A 363 -28.58 26.90 4.61
C ASP A 363 -28.32 27.05 3.09
N ARG A 364 -27.34 27.87 2.70
CA ARG A 364 -26.94 28.04 1.29
C ARG A 364 -26.11 26.85 0.82
N LEU A 365 -25.16 26.40 1.65
CA LEU A 365 -24.30 25.25 1.35
C LEU A 365 -25.12 23.97 1.17
N MET A 366 -26.09 23.71 2.06
CA MET A 366 -26.92 22.51 1.97
C MET A 366 -27.67 22.43 0.64
N LYS A 367 -28.26 23.54 0.18
CA LYS A 367 -28.97 23.59 -1.12
C LYS A 367 -28.07 23.28 -2.31
N GLN A 368 -26.82 23.72 -2.27
CA GLN A 368 -25.86 23.47 -3.36
C GLN A 368 -25.33 22.04 -3.33
N ILE A 369 -25.12 21.47 -2.14
CA ILE A 369 -24.61 20.12 -1.97
C ILE A 369 -25.66 19.07 -2.36
N THR A 370 -26.97 19.30 -2.14
CA THR A 370 -28.01 18.33 -2.52
C THR A 370 -27.90 17.92 -4.00
N ASN A 371 -27.76 18.88 -4.92
CA ASN A 371 -27.61 18.58 -6.35
C ASN A 371 -26.27 17.92 -6.70
N PHE A 372 -25.28 17.99 -5.80
CA PHE A 372 -23.96 17.41 -6.01
C PHE A 372 -23.90 15.95 -5.54
N MET A 373 -24.67 15.58 -4.51
CA MET A 373 -24.63 14.26 -3.89
C MET A 373 -25.00 13.14 -4.86
N SER A 374 -25.93 13.37 -5.79
CA SER A 374 -26.33 12.38 -6.81
C SER A 374 -25.21 12.01 -7.78
N ASP A 375 -24.22 12.90 -7.95
CA ASP A 375 -23.23 12.81 -9.02
C ASP A 375 -21.85 12.31 -8.51
N ILE A 376 -21.78 11.81 -7.28
CA ILE A 376 -20.54 11.34 -6.64
C ILE A 376 -20.69 9.91 -6.10
N ALA A 377 -19.55 9.20 -6.00
CA ALA A 377 -19.49 7.87 -5.44
C ALA A 377 -19.74 7.87 -3.91
N ASP A 378 -20.20 6.74 -3.39
CA ASP A 378 -20.64 6.59 -1.99
C ASP A 378 -19.53 6.87 -0.98
N GLU A 379 -18.27 6.52 -1.27
CA GLU A 379 -17.09 6.87 -0.48
C GLU A 379 -17.01 8.38 -0.18
N PHE A 380 -17.23 9.22 -1.20
CA PHE A 380 -17.22 10.67 -1.03
C PHE A 380 -18.47 11.17 -0.31
N LYS A 381 -19.62 10.53 -0.53
CA LYS A 381 -20.86 10.88 0.19
C LYS A 381 -20.70 10.65 1.70
N ILE A 382 -20.01 9.59 2.11
CA ILE A 382 -19.71 9.30 3.53
C ILE A 382 -18.90 10.46 4.15
N VAL A 383 -17.85 10.92 3.49
CA VAL A 383 -17.04 12.06 3.96
C VAL A 383 -17.87 13.34 4.11
N VAL A 384 -18.81 13.58 3.19
CA VAL A 384 -19.74 14.72 3.28
C VAL A 384 -20.68 14.58 4.48
N VAL A 385 -21.22 13.38 4.74
CA VAL A 385 -22.10 13.11 5.88
C VAL A 385 -21.38 13.35 7.21
N GLU A 386 -20.15 12.87 7.36
CA GLU A 386 -19.36 13.10 8.58
C GLU A 386 -19.06 14.59 8.82
N ALA A 387 -18.80 15.32 7.75
CA ALA A 387 -18.58 16.76 7.80
C ALA A 387 -19.87 17.51 8.17
N ILE A 388 -21.03 17.08 7.68
CA ILE A 388 -22.35 17.62 8.05
C ILE A 388 -22.66 17.35 9.52
N ARG A 389 -22.41 16.14 10.02
CA ARG A 389 -22.54 15.80 11.45
C ARG A 389 -21.70 16.76 12.30
N SER A 390 -20.42 16.92 11.94
CA SER A 390 -19.48 17.81 12.64
C SER A 390 -19.94 19.27 12.62
N LEU A 391 -20.47 19.74 11.48
CA LEU A 391 -21.03 21.07 11.32
C LEU A 391 -22.27 21.28 12.19
N CYS A 392 -23.13 20.27 12.30
CA CYS A 392 -24.34 20.31 13.12
C CYS A 392 -24.01 20.35 14.62
N LEU A 393 -23.03 19.58 15.07
CA LEU A 393 -22.53 19.64 16.45
C LEU A 393 -21.89 20.99 16.77
N LYS A 394 -21.25 21.63 15.78
CA LYS A 394 -20.67 22.98 15.92
C LYS A 394 -21.72 24.09 15.97
N PHE A 395 -22.84 23.95 15.24
CA PHE A 395 -23.92 24.93 15.19
C PHE A 395 -25.30 24.28 15.52
N PRO A 396 -25.56 23.92 16.79
CA PRO A 396 -26.75 23.15 17.17
C PRO A 396 -28.07 23.82 16.80
N LEU A 397 -28.15 25.17 16.79
CA LEU A 397 -29.37 25.90 16.42
C LEU A 397 -29.84 25.65 14.98
N LYS A 398 -28.95 25.15 14.12
CA LYS A 398 -29.24 24.80 12.72
C LYS A 398 -29.61 23.33 12.52
N TYR A 399 -29.79 22.55 13.59
CA TYR A 399 -30.08 21.11 13.50
C TYR A 399 -31.25 20.78 12.57
N ARG A 400 -32.30 21.61 12.52
CA ARG A 400 -33.49 21.33 11.67
C ARG A 400 -33.13 21.26 10.19
N SER A 401 -32.30 22.18 9.71
CA SER A 401 -31.89 22.25 8.30
C SER A 401 -31.00 21.06 7.94
N LEU A 402 -30.02 20.76 8.79
CA LEU A 402 -29.05 19.68 8.59
C LEU A 402 -29.67 18.29 8.75
N MET A 403 -30.56 18.11 9.74
CA MET A 403 -31.27 16.86 9.96
C MET A 403 -32.24 16.57 8.81
N ASN A 404 -32.95 17.58 8.29
CA ASN A 404 -33.78 17.41 7.11
C ASN A 404 -32.95 17.06 5.87
N PHE A 405 -31.76 17.64 5.72
CA PHE A 405 -30.84 17.25 4.66
C PHE A 405 -30.42 15.77 4.80
N LEU A 406 -29.97 15.35 5.98
CA LEU A 406 -29.61 13.94 6.26
C LEU A 406 -30.78 12.99 5.97
N SER A 407 -32.01 13.37 6.36
CA SER A 407 -33.21 12.59 6.07
C SER A 407 -33.50 12.47 4.58
N ASN A 408 -33.38 13.57 3.83
CA ASN A 408 -33.62 13.53 2.37
C ASN A 408 -32.65 12.58 1.67
N ILE A 409 -31.34 12.67 1.97
CA ILE A 409 -30.34 11.79 1.36
C ILE A 409 -30.43 10.34 1.88
N LEU A 410 -30.99 10.15 3.09
CA LEU A 410 -31.27 8.81 3.62
C LEU A 410 -32.36 8.10 2.80
N ARG A 411 -33.27 8.83 2.16
CA ARG A 411 -34.33 8.27 1.30
C ARG A 411 -33.93 8.05 -0.16
N GLU A 412 -32.83 8.63 -0.62
CA GLU A 412 -32.31 8.41 -1.98
C GLU A 412 -31.74 6.99 -2.13
N GLU A 413 -31.39 6.53 -3.33
CA GLU A 413 -30.68 5.25 -3.48
C GLU A 413 -29.22 5.38 -3.00
N GLY A 414 -28.66 4.34 -2.40
CA GLY A 414 -27.25 4.30 -2.00
C GLY A 414 -26.89 3.06 -1.21
N GLY A 415 -25.60 2.70 -1.23
CA GLY A 415 -25.09 1.48 -0.61
C GLY A 415 -25.17 1.47 0.93
N PHE A 416 -24.99 0.27 1.49
CA PHE A 416 -25.13 0.00 2.92
C PHE A 416 -24.27 0.92 3.79
N GLU A 417 -22.96 1.04 3.51
CA GLU A 417 -22.03 1.84 4.31
C GLU A 417 -22.43 3.33 4.35
N TYR A 418 -22.90 3.85 3.21
CA TYR A 418 -23.36 5.22 3.11
C TYR A 418 -24.62 5.45 3.95
N LYS A 419 -25.61 4.54 3.89
CA LYS A 419 -26.82 4.61 4.71
C LYS A 419 -26.51 4.49 6.19
N LYS A 420 -25.64 3.56 6.56
CA LYS A 420 -25.15 3.38 7.92
C LYS A 420 -24.50 4.66 8.45
N ALA A 421 -23.61 5.29 7.69
CA ALA A 421 -22.97 6.55 8.08
C ALA A 421 -23.97 7.69 8.34
N ILE A 422 -25.06 7.76 7.56
CA ILE A 422 -26.15 8.72 7.79
C ILE A 422 -26.90 8.40 9.09
N ILE A 423 -27.27 7.13 9.31
CA ILE A 423 -28.00 6.70 10.52
C ILE A 423 -27.16 6.94 11.77
N ASP A 424 -25.89 6.53 11.76
CA ASP A 424 -24.96 6.78 12.88
C ASP A 424 -24.82 8.28 13.16
N SER A 425 -24.80 9.11 12.10
CA SER A 425 -24.81 10.56 12.25
C SER A 425 -26.10 11.07 12.90
N ILE A 426 -27.28 10.61 12.47
CA ILE A 426 -28.57 10.97 13.05
C ILE A 426 -28.64 10.55 14.53
N VAL A 427 -28.17 9.34 14.86
CA VAL A 427 -28.14 8.80 16.23
C VAL A 427 -27.27 9.66 17.14
N ILE A 428 -26.07 10.05 16.69
CA ILE A 428 -25.18 10.96 17.43
C ILE A 428 -25.87 12.32 17.66
N LEU A 429 -26.52 12.87 16.64
CA LEU A 429 -27.21 14.15 16.76
C LEU A 429 -28.41 14.09 17.71
N ILE A 430 -29.16 12.98 17.75
CA ILE A 430 -30.27 12.78 18.71
C ILE A 430 -29.73 12.71 20.15
N ARG A 431 -28.58 12.07 20.35
CA ARG A 431 -27.94 11.94 21.66
C ARG A 431 -27.41 13.28 22.18
N ASP A 432 -26.76 14.05 21.32
CA ASP A 432 -26.05 15.28 21.72
C ASP A 432 -26.92 16.55 21.63
N ILE A 433 -28.01 16.52 20.86
CA ILE A 433 -28.95 17.65 20.68
C ILE A 433 -30.37 17.20 21.07
N PRO A 434 -30.82 17.45 22.32
CA PRO A 434 -32.13 17.00 22.81
C PRO A 434 -33.32 17.46 21.95
N GLU A 435 -33.28 18.68 21.40
CA GLU A 435 -34.32 19.24 20.54
C GLU A 435 -34.43 18.52 19.19
N ALA A 436 -33.39 17.81 18.76
CA ALA A 436 -33.39 17.03 17.53
C ALA A 436 -34.07 15.66 17.69
N LYS A 437 -34.30 15.20 18.92
CA LYS A 437 -34.77 13.84 19.24
C LYS A 437 -36.05 13.45 18.50
N GLU A 438 -37.11 14.25 18.64
CA GLU A 438 -38.41 13.89 18.05
C GLU A 438 -38.40 13.93 16.52
N SER A 439 -37.65 14.85 15.92
CA SER A 439 -37.52 14.94 14.47
C SER A 439 -36.64 13.81 13.92
N GLY A 440 -35.53 13.50 14.58
CA GLY A 440 -34.63 12.44 14.17
C GLY A 440 -35.28 11.06 14.27
N LEU A 441 -35.99 10.77 15.37
CA LEU A 441 -36.72 9.51 15.52
C LEU A 441 -37.82 9.35 14.46
N LEU A 442 -38.48 10.44 14.06
CA LEU A 442 -39.46 10.42 12.96
C LEU A 442 -38.82 10.06 11.63
N HIS A 443 -37.72 10.71 11.28
CA HIS A 443 -37.01 10.43 10.03
C HIS A 443 -36.54 8.97 9.97
N LEU A 444 -36.05 8.43 11.09
CA LEU A 444 -35.69 7.02 11.20
C LEU A 444 -36.93 6.09 11.08
N CYS A 445 -38.07 6.48 11.66
CA CYS A 445 -39.32 5.72 11.53
C CYS A 445 -39.84 5.66 10.10
N GLU A 446 -39.73 6.77 9.36
CA GLU A 446 -40.11 6.82 7.94
C GLU A 446 -39.15 5.98 7.09
N PHE A 447 -37.85 6.00 7.40
CA PHE A 447 -36.86 5.20 6.66
C PHE A 447 -37.11 3.69 6.80
N ILE A 448 -37.39 3.19 8.01
CA ILE A 448 -37.69 1.77 8.20
C ILE A 448 -39.01 1.33 7.55
N GLU A 449 -39.83 2.22 7.00
CA GLU A 449 -41.02 1.82 6.26
C GLU A 449 -40.72 1.10 4.95
N ASP A 450 -39.66 1.53 4.26
CA ASP A 450 -39.24 1.06 2.95
C ASP A 450 -37.73 0.72 2.94
N CYS A 451 -37.17 0.30 4.08
CA CYS A 451 -35.75 -0.02 4.19
C CYS A 451 -35.45 -1.44 3.69
N GLU A 452 -34.58 -1.55 2.69
CA GLU A 452 -34.12 -2.84 2.15
C GLU A 452 -33.08 -3.55 3.04
N PHE A 453 -32.40 -2.82 3.94
CA PHE A 453 -31.37 -3.36 4.81
C PHE A 453 -31.94 -3.70 6.19
N THR A 454 -32.27 -4.96 6.46
CA THR A 454 -32.76 -5.38 7.79
C THR A 454 -31.82 -5.03 8.97
N TYR A 455 -30.52 -4.77 8.79
CA TYR A 455 -29.53 -4.48 9.84
C TYR A 455 -29.78 -3.08 10.36
N LEU A 456 -29.97 -2.18 9.40
CA LEU A 456 -30.31 -0.80 9.65
C LEU A 456 -31.71 -0.77 10.27
N SER A 457 -32.64 -1.60 9.79
CA SER A 457 -33.97 -1.73 10.40
C SER A 457 -33.91 -2.24 11.85
N THR A 458 -33.15 -3.29 12.16
CA THR A 458 -33.00 -3.84 13.53
C THR A 458 -32.26 -2.86 14.44
N GLN A 459 -31.19 -2.22 13.96
CA GLN A 459 -30.46 -1.16 14.69
C GLN A 459 -31.36 0.03 15.02
N ILE A 460 -32.15 0.51 14.04
CA ILE A 460 -33.10 1.60 14.24
C ILE A 460 -34.21 1.19 15.18
N LEU A 461 -34.79 -0.02 15.04
CA LEU A 461 -35.82 -0.53 15.95
C LEU A 461 -35.30 -0.65 17.39
N HIS A 462 -34.08 -1.14 17.58
CA HIS A 462 -33.44 -1.19 18.88
C HIS A 462 -33.28 0.22 19.47
N PHE A 463 -32.77 1.17 18.67
CA PHE A 463 -32.60 2.56 19.08
C PHE A 463 -33.93 3.23 19.41
N LEU A 464 -34.98 3.00 18.61
CA LEU A 464 -36.35 3.45 18.88
C LEU A 464 -36.89 2.88 20.20
N GLY A 465 -36.56 1.62 20.53
CA GLY A 465 -36.94 1.02 21.81
C GLY A 465 -36.30 1.69 23.02
N ASN A 466 -35.09 2.24 22.85
CA ASN A 466 -34.35 2.90 23.92
C ASN A 466 -34.75 4.39 24.08
N GLU A 467 -34.96 5.10 22.96
CA GLU A 467 -35.20 6.56 22.97
C GLU A 467 -36.67 6.96 22.74
N GLY A 468 -37.44 6.17 21.99
CA GLY A 468 -38.85 6.43 21.70
C GLY A 468 -39.75 6.55 22.93
N PRO A 469 -39.63 5.69 23.96
CA PRO A 469 -40.39 5.81 25.21
C PRO A 469 -40.12 7.09 26.00
N LYS A 470 -38.98 7.76 25.76
CA LYS A 470 -38.55 8.99 26.45
C LYS A 470 -39.05 10.27 25.77
N THR A 471 -39.82 10.16 24.69
CA THR A 471 -40.38 11.30 23.95
C THR A 471 -41.66 11.84 24.60
N SER A 472 -42.12 13.01 24.16
CA SER A 472 -43.36 13.61 24.69
C SER A 472 -44.63 12.82 24.34
N ASP A 473 -44.67 12.18 23.16
CA ASP A 473 -45.77 11.31 22.72
C ASP A 473 -45.23 9.96 22.17
N PRO A 474 -44.99 8.97 23.05
CA PRO A 474 -44.51 7.65 22.64
C PRO A 474 -45.51 6.84 21.78
N ASN A 475 -46.81 7.13 21.87
CA ASN A 475 -47.86 6.34 21.19
C ASN A 475 -47.74 6.43 19.66
N LYS A 476 -47.25 7.55 19.15
CA LYS A 476 -46.98 7.81 17.72
C LYS A 476 -46.08 6.76 17.06
N TYR A 477 -45.07 6.25 17.78
CA TYR A 477 -44.07 5.34 17.21
C TYR A 477 -44.56 3.90 17.09
N ILE A 478 -45.56 3.51 17.89
CA ILE A 478 -46.10 2.14 17.94
C ILE A 478 -46.60 1.67 16.58
N ARG A 479 -47.22 2.55 15.78
CA ARG A 479 -47.69 2.20 14.43
C ARG A 479 -46.53 1.78 13.52
N TYR A 480 -45.45 2.55 13.52
CA TYR A 480 -44.27 2.28 12.69
C TYR A 480 -43.65 0.94 13.07
N ILE A 481 -43.49 0.69 14.37
CA ILE A 481 -42.94 -0.57 14.90
C ILE A 481 -43.85 -1.75 14.57
N TYR A 482 -45.17 -1.60 14.76
CA TYR A 482 -46.13 -2.69 14.54
C TYR A 482 -46.28 -3.08 13.07
N ASN A 483 -46.17 -2.12 12.14
CA ASN A 483 -46.18 -2.44 10.71
C ASN A 483 -45.02 -3.38 10.34
N ARG A 484 -43.85 -3.23 10.97
CA ARG A 484 -42.70 -4.13 10.77
C ARG A 484 -42.95 -5.55 11.26
N VAL A 485 -43.82 -5.73 12.27
CA VAL A 485 -44.22 -7.05 12.76
C VAL A 485 -45.06 -7.83 11.73
N HIS A 486 -45.64 -7.20 10.70
CA HIS A 486 -46.45 -7.92 9.70
C HIS A 486 -45.81 -8.00 8.32
N LEU A 487 -45.01 -7.00 7.94
CA LEU A 487 -44.59 -6.80 6.55
C LEU A 487 -43.15 -7.23 6.26
N GLU A 488 -42.37 -7.57 7.28
CA GLU A 488 -40.92 -7.78 7.18
C GLU A 488 -40.50 -9.23 7.45
N ASN A 489 -39.22 -9.55 7.23
CA ASN A 489 -38.62 -10.85 7.54
C ASN A 489 -38.56 -11.14 9.07
N ALA A 490 -38.29 -12.39 9.42
CA ALA A 490 -38.34 -12.88 10.81
C ALA A 490 -37.47 -12.06 11.76
N THR A 491 -36.24 -11.71 11.36
CA THR A 491 -35.30 -10.94 12.18
C THR A 491 -35.82 -9.54 12.50
N VAL A 492 -36.36 -8.81 11.52
CA VAL A 492 -36.97 -7.49 11.78
C VAL A 492 -38.20 -7.64 12.67
N ARG A 493 -39.06 -8.65 12.42
CA ARG A 493 -40.23 -8.92 13.27
C ARG A 493 -39.83 -9.18 14.71
N ALA A 494 -38.82 -10.02 14.93
CA ALA A 494 -38.27 -10.35 16.24
C ALA A 494 -37.72 -9.11 16.95
N SER A 495 -37.00 -8.23 16.23
CA SER A 495 -36.53 -6.95 16.76
C SER A 495 -37.70 -6.01 17.09
N ALA A 496 -38.72 -5.94 16.25
CA ALA A 496 -39.90 -5.11 16.49
C ALA A 496 -40.69 -5.57 17.73
N VAL A 497 -40.78 -6.89 17.97
CA VAL A 497 -41.34 -7.49 19.19
C VAL A 497 -40.55 -7.04 20.43
N SER A 498 -39.22 -7.11 20.40
CA SER A 498 -38.36 -6.58 21.48
C SER A 498 -38.56 -5.08 21.70
N THR A 499 -38.68 -4.30 20.63
CA THR A 499 -38.94 -2.86 20.71
C THR A 499 -40.31 -2.56 21.35
N LEU A 500 -41.37 -3.28 20.98
CA LEU A 500 -42.70 -3.14 21.61
C LEU A 500 -42.62 -3.47 23.10
N ALA A 501 -41.89 -4.51 23.48
CA ALA A 501 -41.71 -4.87 24.89
C ALA A 501 -41.04 -3.75 25.69
N LYS A 502 -40.00 -3.11 25.14
CA LYS A 502 -39.35 -1.93 25.75
C LYS A 502 -40.31 -0.76 25.99
N PHE A 503 -41.20 -0.47 25.03
CA PHE A 503 -42.26 0.53 25.23
C PHE A 503 -43.23 0.12 26.35
N GLY A 504 -43.55 -1.18 26.46
CA GLY A 504 -44.45 -1.71 27.48
C GLY A 504 -43.86 -1.70 28.89
N ALA A 505 -42.53 -1.76 29.00
CA ALA A 505 -41.80 -1.65 30.26
C ALA A 505 -41.65 -0.21 30.75
N LEU A 506 -41.51 0.77 29.85
CA LEU A 506 -41.26 2.16 30.22
C LEU A 506 -42.53 3.03 30.26
N VAL A 507 -43.60 2.64 29.57
CA VAL A 507 -44.82 3.45 29.44
C VAL A 507 -46.06 2.64 29.84
N ASP A 508 -46.42 2.71 31.13
CA ASP A 508 -47.55 1.96 31.72
C ASP A 508 -48.88 2.16 30.98
N SER A 509 -49.14 3.36 30.46
CA SER A 509 -50.37 3.68 29.73
C SER A 509 -50.49 2.94 28.39
N LEU A 510 -49.36 2.51 27.79
CA LEU A 510 -49.33 1.76 26.53
C LEU A 510 -49.32 0.25 26.74
N LYS A 511 -49.01 -0.21 27.95
CA LYS A 511 -48.87 -1.62 28.31
C LYS A 511 -50.06 -2.49 27.90
N PRO A 512 -51.35 -2.10 28.11
CA PRO A 512 -52.49 -2.91 27.66
C PRO A 512 -52.56 -3.08 26.14
N ARG A 513 -52.20 -2.04 25.39
CA ARG A 513 -52.17 -2.11 23.91
C ARG A 513 -51.04 -3.02 23.45
N ILE A 514 -49.86 -2.88 24.04
CA ILE A 514 -48.68 -3.67 23.72
C ILE A 514 -48.93 -5.16 24.00
N PHE A 515 -49.62 -5.52 25.07
CA PHE A 515 -50.03 -6.91 25.32
C PHE A 515 -50.91 -7.49 24.22
N VAL A 516 -51.84 -6.71 23.66
CA VAL A 516 -52.65 -7.16 22.51
C VAL A 516 -51.77 -7.43 21.30
N LEU A 517 -50.78 -6.56 21.04
CA LEU A 517 -49.85 -6.73 19.91
C LEU A 517 -48.94 -7.93 20.11
N LEU A 518 -48.33 -8.09 21.29
CA LEU A 518 -47.46 -9.22 21.63
C LEU A 518 -48.22 -10.55 21.60
N ARG A 519 -49.46 -10.61 22.11
CA ARG A 519 -50.30 -11.83 22.04
C ARG A 519 -50.61 -12.26 20.61
N ARG A 520 -50.68 -11.32 19.67
CA ARG A 520 -50.84 -11.65 18.25
C ARG A 520 -49.57 -12.30 17.67
N CYS A 521 -48.40 -11.93 18.17
CA CYS A 521 -47.10 -12.47 17.74
C CYS A 521 -46.89 -13.92 18.20
N LEU A 522 -47.68 -14.42 19.17
CA LEU A 522 -47.67 -15.84 19.56
C LEU A 522 -48.10 -16.79 18.43
N PHE A 523 -48.76 -16.26 17.41
CA PHE A 523 -49.20 -17.00 16.22
C PHE A 523 -48.34 -16.69 14.99
N ASP A 524 -47.17 -16.07 15.16
CA ASP A 524 -46.21 -15.88 14.06
C ASP A 524 -45.76 -17.24 13.51
N SER A 525 -45.37 -17.31 12.23
CA SER A 525 -44.87 -18.54 11.62
C SER A 525 -43.48 -18.92 12.09
N ASP A 526 -42.68 -17.93 12.51
CA ASP A 526 -41.30 -18.07 12.97
C ASP A 526 -41.25 -18.39 14.48
N ASP A 527 -40.36 -19.31 14.90
CA ASP A 527 -40.22 -19.70 16.30
C ASP A 527 -39.55 -18.63 17.15
N GLU A 528 -38.50 -17.98 16.68
CA GLU A 528 -37.81 -16.91 17.42
C GLU A 528 -38.75 -15.73 17.72
N VAL A 529 -39.61 -15.34 16.77
CA VAL A 529 -40.62 -14.29 17.01
C VAL A 529 -41.63 -14.72 18.09
N ARG A 530 -42.12 -15.97 18.03
CA ARG A 530 -43.07 -16.51 19.03
C ARG A 530 -42.43 -16.62 20.42
N ASP A 531 -41.18 -17.06 20.48
CA ASP A 531 -40.46 -17.29 21.72
C ASP A 531 -40.14 -15.95 22.41
N ARG A 532 -39.68 -14.94 21.65
CA ARG A 532 -39.55 -13.57 22.17
C ARG A 532 -40.87 -12.99 22.65
N ALA A 533 -41.96 -13.18 21.90
CA ALA A 533 -43.27 -12.68 22.31
C ALA A 533 -43.75 -13.33 23.61
N THR A 534 -43.54 -14.64 23.76
CA THR A 534 -43.86 -15.41 24.96
C THR A 534 -43.03 -14.93 26.15
N LEU A 535 -41.71 -14.80 25.95
CA LEU A 535 -40.78 -14.31 26.96
C LEU A 535 -41.19 -12.92 27.46
N TYR A 536 -41.40 -11.96 26.57
CA TYR A 536 -41.74 -10.60 26.97
C TYR A 536 -43.14 -10.47 27.57
N LEU A 537 -44.12 -11.30 27.17
CA LEU A 537 -45.42 -11.34 27.84
C LEU A 537 -45.29 -11.82 29.29
N ASN A 538 -44.45 -12.82 29.54
CA ASN A 538 -44.17 -13.31 30.88
C ASN A 538 -43.42 -12.25 31.72
N THR A 539 -42.33 -11.69 31.18
CA THR A 539 -41.52 -10.66 31.85
C THR A 539 -42.34 -9.41 32.20
N LEU A 540 -43.20 -8.95 31.30
CA LEU A 540 -44.01 -7.74 31.53
C LEU A 540 -45.26 -7.99 32.39
N GLY A 541 -45.60 -9.24 32.70
CA GLY A 541 -46.75 -9.63 33.54
C GLY A 541 -48.09 -9.69 32.80
N GLY A 542 -48.09 -10.08 31.52
CA GLY A 542 -49.29 -10.17 30.67
C GLY A 542 -50.35 -11.15 31.14
N ASP A 543 -49.95 -12.18 31.90
CA ASP A 543 -50.83 -13.28 32.35
C ASP A 543 -51.17 -13.23 33.85
N GLY A 544 -50.86 -12.12 34.53
CA GLY A 544 -51.23 -11.90 35.94
C GLY A 544 -50.33 -12.63 36.97
N SER A 545 -49.39 -13.46 36.52
CA SER A 545 -48.30 -14.01 37.33
C SER A 545 -47.12 -13.03 37.33
N VAL A 546 -47.02 -12.17 38.35
CA VAL A 546 -45.83 -11.33 38.54
C VAL A 546 -44.73 -12.21 39.14
N VAL A 547 -43.75 -12.62 38.34
CA VAL A 547 -42.59 -13.38 38.81
C VAL A 547 -41.39 -12.46 39.08
N GLU A 548 -41.31 -11.30 38.42
CA GLU A 548 -40.14 -10.40 38.46
C GLU A 548 -40.53 -8.97 38.87
N THR A 549 -39.63 -8.26 39.57
CA THR A 549 -39.89 -6.87 39.98
C THR A 549 -39.69 -5.89 38.82
N ASP A 550 -40.32 -4.71 38.85
CA ASP A 550 -40.16 -3.66 37.81
C ASP A 550 -38.69 -3.28 37.54
N LYS A 551 -37.82 -3.49 38.53
CA LYS A 551 -36.37 -3.31 38.40
C LYS A 551 -35.72 -4.44 37.59
N ASP A 552 -36.06 -5.70 37.87
CA ASP A 552 -35.51 -6.86 37.17
C ASP A 552 -35.90 -6.84 35.69
N VAL A 553 -37.14 -6.44 35.38
CA VAL A 553 -37.63 -6.24 34.01
C VAL A 553 -36.82 -5.18 33.27
N LYS A 554 -36.49 -4.07 33.93
CA LYS A 554 -35.70 -2.99 33.32
C LYS A 554 -34.24 -3.39 33.14
N ASP A 555 -33.67 -4.10 34.11
CA ASP A 555 -32.30 -4.62 34.02
C ASP A 555 -32.20 -5.69 32.92
N PHE A 556 -33.23 -6.52 32.71
CA PHE A 556 -33.28 -7.48 31.61
C PHE A 556 -33.43 -6.82 30.22
N LEU A 557 -34.35 -5.86 30.08
CA LEU A 557 -34.66 -5.25 28.78
C LEU A 557 -33.68 -4.15 28.34
N PHE A 558 -33.06 -3.45 29.29
CA PHE A 558 -32.18 -2.31 29.03
C PHE A 558 -30.76 -2.49 29.58
N GLY A 559 -30.51 -3.55 30.34
CA GLY A 559 -29.17 -3.87 30.80
C GLY A 559 -28.24 -4.19 29.63
N SER A 560 -27.02 -3.68 29.71
CA SER A 560 -25.93 -4.16 28.88
C SER A 560 -25.41 -5.46 29.48
N LEU A 561 -25.22 -6.48 28.65
CA LEU A 561 -24.40 -7.60 29.03
C LEU A 561 -22.96 -7.07 29.19
N ASP A 562 -22.51 -6.86 30.43
CA ASP A 562 -21.19 -6.29 30.76
C ASP A 562 -20.09 -7.36 30.61
N LEU A 563 -20.10 -8.02 29.46
CA LEU A 563 -19.20 -9.09 29.05
C LEU A 563 -18.65 -8.73 27.67
N PRO A 564 -17.31 -8.65 27.53
CA PRO A 564 -16.71 -8.49 26.21
C PRO A 564 -17.14 -9.67 25.32
N LEU A 565 -17.72 -9.40 24.15
CA LEU A 565 -18.24 -10.42 23.26
C LEU A 565 -17.17 -11.48 22.92
N VAL A 566 -15.92 -11.05 22.72
CA VAL A 566 -14.74 -11.91 22.50
C VAL A 566 -14.51 -12.88 23.67
N ASN A 567 -14.69 -12.42 24.91
CA ASN A 567 -14.51 -13.25 26.10
C ASN A 567 -15.68 -14.23 26.26
N LEU A 568 -16.91 -13.80 25.95
CA LEU A 568 -18.09 -14.67 25.94
C LEU A 568 -17.94 -15.77 24.88
N GLU A 569 -17.55 -15.41 23.67
CA GLU A 569 -17.28 -16.34 22.58
C GLU A 569 -16.18 -17.33 22.94
N THR A 570 -15.06 -16.86 23.50
CA THR A 570 -13.96 -17.73 23.96
C THR A 570 -14.43 -18.69 25.06
N SER A 571 -15.24 -18.19 26.01
CA SER A 571 -15.75 -19.02 27.10
C SER A 571 -16.76 -20.06 26.61
N LEU A 572 -17.59 -19.71 25.62
CA LEU A 572 -18.52 -20.64 24.97
C LEU A 572 -17.78 -21.67 24.10
N LYS A 573 -16.73 -21.28 23.37
CA LYS A 573 -15.87 -22.20 22.61
C LYS A 573 -15.14 -23.20 23.50
N ASN A 574 -14.74 -22.77 24.70
CA ASN A 574 -14.07 -23.61 25.70
C ASN A 574 -15.05 -24.40 26.57
N TYR A 575 -16.35 -24.11 26.49
CA TYR A 575 -17.36 -24.80 27.26
C TYR A 575 -17.67 -26.15 26.59
N GLU A 576 -17.32 -27.23 27.26
CA GLU A 576 -17.71 -28.58 26.85
C GLU A 576 -19.18 -28.83 27.23
N PRO A 577 -20.06 -29.18 26.28
CA PRO A 577 -21.46 -29.44 26.59
C PRO A 577 -21.60 -30.55 27.63
N SER A 578 -22.16 -30.21 28.79
CA SER A 578 -22.38 -31.12 29.91
C SER A 578 -23.83 -31.02 30.41
N GLU A 579 -24.21 -31.85 31.38
CA GLU A 579 -25.50 -31.76 32.09
C GLU A 579 -25.63 -30.48 32.93
N GLU A 580 -24.52 -29.80 33.25
CA GLU A 580 -24.53 -28.49 33.92
C GLU A 580 -24.59 -27.37 32.87
N PRO A 581 -25.53 -26.40 32.94
CA PRO A 581 -25.66 -25.32 31.96
C PRO A 581 -24.48 -24.32 32.02
N PHE A 582 -24.19 -23.69 30.88
CA PHE A 582 -23.16 -22.65 30.79
C PHE A 582 -23.45 -21.48 31.73
N ASP A 583 -22.54 -21.23 32.67
CA ASP A 583 -22.65 -20.08 33.58
C ASP A 583 -22.06 -18.82 32.94
N ILE A 584 -22.94 -17.90 32.55
CA ILE A 584 -22.57 -16.59 31.99
C ILE A 584 -21.69 -15.75 32.93
N ASN A 585 -21.73 -16.02 34.25
CA ASN A 585 -20.88 -15.32 35.22
C ASN A 585 -19.43 -15.80 35.22
N SER A 586 -19.13 -16.93 34.57
CA SER A 586 -17.77 -17.46 34.40
C SER A 586 -16.95 -16.69 33.35
N VAL A 587 -17.60 -15.86 32.54
CA VAL A 587 -16.97 -15.10 31.45
C VAL A 587 -16.09 -13.98 32.02
N PRO A 588 -14.79 -13.91 31.67
CA PRO A 588 -13.91 -12.84 32.11
C PRO A 588 -14.39 -11.45 31.66
N ARG A 589 -14.43 -10.48 32.58
CA ARG A 589 -14.86 -9.09 32.29
C ARG A 589 -13.73 -8.14 31.90
N GLU A 590 -12.49 -8.57 32.09
CA GLU A 590 -11.32 -7.76 31.77
C GLU A 590 -11.04 -7.77 30.27
N ILE A 591 -11.15 -6.60 29.63
CA ILE A 591 -10.57 -6.35 28.31
C ILE A 591 -9.12 -5.95 28.55
N LYS A 592 -8.16 -6.82 28.21
CA LYS A 592 -6.76 -6.39 28.10
C LYS A 592 -6.69 -5.37 26.96
N THR A 593 -6.72 -4.09 27.29
CA THR A 593 -6.40 -3.01 26.36
C THR A 593 -4.96 -3.22 25.90
N GLN A 594 -4.79 -3.71 24.67
CA GLN A 594 -3.53 -3.50 23.98
C GLN A 594 -3.35 -1.99 23.81
N PRO A 595 -2.27 -1.39 24.34
CA PRO A 595 -1.97 0.00 24.04
C PRO A 595 -1.58 0.06 22.56
N LEU A 596 -2.25 0.94 21.81
CA LEU A 596 -1.76 1.47 20.54
C LEU A 596 -0.30 1.91 20.74
N ALA A 597 0.64 1.18 20.14
CA ALA A 597 2.05 1.51 20.21
C ALA A 597 2.33 2.74 19.34
N GLU A 598 2.18 3.92 19.95
CA GLU A 598 2.78 5.16 19.47
C GLU A 598 4.30 5.01 19.36
N LYS A 599 4.84 5.38 18.19
CA LYS A 599 6.27 5.64 17.97
C LYS A 599 6.78 6.72 18.94
N LYS A 600 7.66 6.38 19.88
CA LYS A 600 8.62 7.33 20.48
C LYS A 600 10.03 6.71 20.64
N GLY A 601 11.02 7.50 20.21
CA GLY A 601 12.45 7.16 20.15
C GLY A 601 13.19 7.12 21.49
N PRO A 602 14.51 6.87 21.46
CA PRO A 602 15.26 6.31 22.58
C PRO A 602 15.74 7.36 23.58
N SER A 603 15.57 7.10 24.87
CA SER A 603 16.25 7.82 25.94
C SER A 603 16.85 6.85 26.97
N LYS A 604 18.08 7.17 27.40
CA LYS A 604 18.98 6.36 28.23
C LYS A 604 18.56 6.37 29.72
N LYS A 605 18.47 5.17 30.33
CA LYS A 605 18.91 4.64 31.67
C LYS A 605 18.94 5.58 32.91
N PRO A 606 18.71 5.11 34.18
CA PRO A 606 19.45 3.96 34.75
C PRO A 606 18.78 3.04 35.84
N THR A 607 19.25 1.78 35.82
CA THR A 607 19.50 0.79 36.90
C THR A 607 18.57 0.60 38.11
N GLY A 608 18.09 -0.64 38.27
CA GLY A 608 17.70 -1.27 39.54
C GLY A 608 17.59 -2.80 39.38
N LEU A 609 18.30 -3.56 40.21
CA LEU A 609 18.47 -5.01 40.16
C LEU A 609 17.21 -5.78 40.61
N ALA A 610 16.69 -6.70 39.78
CA ALA A 610 15.89 -7.85 40.18
C ALA A 610 15.96 -8.96 39.10
N ALA A 611 15.88 -10.21 39.54
CA ALA A 611 16.14 -11.45 38.79
C ALA A 611 15.34 -11.61 37.48
N PRO A 612 15.85 -12.37 36.48
CA PRO A 612 15.20 -12.50 35.19
C PRO A 612 13.88 -13.28 35.31
N PRO A 613 12.76 -12.77 34.78
CA PRO A 613 11.61 -13.62 34.47
C PRO A 613 11.97 -14.52 33.29
N THR A 614 11.46 -15.75 33.34
CA THR A 614 11.53 -16.78 32.31
C THR A 614 11.19 -16.23 30.91
N ALA A 615 12.01 -16.58 29.92
CA ALA A 615 11.88 -16.16 28.53
C ALA A 615 10.50 -16.52 27.93
N PRO A 616 9.97 -15.72 26.98
CA PRO A 616 8.78 -16.08 26.22
C PRO A 616 9.07 -17.29 25.31
N ALA A 617 8.14 -18.23 25.25
CA ALA A 617 8.21 -19.42 24.39
C ALA A 617 8.42 -19.03 22.91
N SER A 618 9.20 -19.83 22.20
CA SER A 618 9.54 -19.57 20.80
C SER A 618 8.32 -19.79 19.90
N THR A 619 8.19 -19.04 18.81
CA THR A 619 7.09 -19.17 17.83
C THR A 619 7.00 -20.56 17.19
N ILE A 620 8.09 -21.34 17.21
CA ILE A 620 8.16 -22.72 16.72
C ILE A 620 7.35 -23.67 17.61
N ASP A 621 7.40 -23.49 18.94
CA ASP A 621 6.67 -24.32 19.90
C ASP A 621 5.14 -24.17 19.73
N ALA A 622 4.67 -23.05 19.17
CA ALA A 622 3.26 -22.81 18.89
C ALA A 622 2.79 -23.56 17.62
N TYR A 623 3.60 -23.54 16.54
CA TYR A 623 3.28 -24.27 15.31
C TYR A 623 3.35 -25.78 15.51
N GLU A 624 4.35 -26.28 16.24
CA GLU A 624 4.47 -27.71 16.53
C GLU A 624 3.24 -28.22 17.30
N LYS A 625 2.76 -27.46 18.30
CA LYS A 625 1.52 -27.78 19.02
C LYS A 625 0.29 -27.74 18.11
N LEU A 626 0.15 -26.72 17.26
CA LEU A 626 -0.97 -26.58 16.34
C LEU A 626 -1.02 -27.76 15.36
N LEU A 627 0.09 -28.06 14.68
CA LEU A 627 0.15 -29.14 13.69
C LEU A 627 -0.06 -30.52 14.36
N SER A 628 0.49 -30.73 15.55
CA SER A 628 0.27 -31.98 16.31
C SER A 628 -1.18 -32.18 16.76
N SER A 629 -1.98 -31.11 16.83
CA SER A 629 -3.41 -31.20 17.16
C SER A 629 -4.28 -31.65 15.98
N ILE A 630 -3.72 -31.68 14.76
CA ILE A 630 -4.41 -32.10 13.54
C ILE A 630 -4.16 -33.61 13.35
N PRO A 631 -5.17 -34.47 13.49
CA PRO A 631 -4.99 -35.93 13.44
C PRO A 631 -4.34 -36.42 12.14
N GLU A 632 -4.63 -35.76 11.02
CA GLU A 632 -4.10 -36.10 9.70
C GLU A 632 -2.58 -35.89 9.58
N PHE A 633 -1.98 -35.10 10.48
CA PHE A 633 -0.54 -34.79 10.49
C PHE A 633 0.20 -35.49 11.65
N ALA A 634 -0.50 -36.29 12.47
CA ALA A 634 0.08 -36.95 13.64
C ALA A 634 1.24 -37.88 13.28
N ASP A 635 1.18 -38.50 12.08
CA ASP A 635 2.18 -39.45 11.59
C ASP A 635 3.34 -38.79 10.83
N PHE A 636 3.32 -37.47 10.62
CA PHE A 636 4.37 -36.76 9.86
C PHE A 636 5.68 -36.58 10.65
N GLY A 637 5.69 -36.94 11.92
CA GLY A 637 6.86 -36.87 12.79
C GLY A 637 7.13 -35.46 13.32
N LYS A 638 8.40 -35.19 13.66
CA LYS A 638 8.78 -33.93 14.29
C LYS A 638 8.91 -32.81 13.26
N LEU A 639 8.33 -31.65 13.56
CA LEU A 639 8.48 -30.44 12.75
C LEU A 639 9.96 -30.02 12.70
N PHE A 640 10.50 -29.88 11.50
CA PHE A 640 11.87 -29.44 11.27
C PHE A 640 11.98 -27.91 11.27
N LYS A 641 11.14 -27.23 10.48
CA LYS A 641 11.15 -25.76 10.33
C LYS A 641 9.80 -25.24 9.85
N SER A 642 9.46 -24.02 10.28
CA SER A 642 8.40 -23.22 9.66
C SER A 642 8.99 -21.98 9.00
N SER A 643 8.51 -21.59 7.82
CA SER A 643 8.89 -20.34 7.16
C SER A 643 8.27 -19.12 7.85
N ALA A 644 8.71 -17.92 7.47
CA ALA A 644 7.90 -16.72 7.68
C ALA A 644 6.66 -16.76 6.77
N PRO A 645 5.56 -16.07 7.13
CA PRO A 645 4.42 -15.92 6.22
C PRO A 645 4.84 -15.25 4.91
N VAL A 646 4.35 -15.81 3.80
CA VAL A 646 4.49 -15.26 2.44
C VAL A 646 3.10 -14.81 2.00
N GLU A 647 2.94 -13.52 1.70
CA GLU A 647 1.67 -12.98 1.19
C GLU A 647 1.43 -13.53 -0.23
N LEU A 648 0.21 -14.00 -0.50
CA LEU A 648 -0.21 -14.49 -1.83
C LEU A 648 -1.26 -13.57 -2.49
N THR A 649 -1.61 -12.48 -1.80
CA THR A 649 -2.55 -11.43 -2.24
C THR A 649 -2.01 -10.07 -1.82
N GLU A 650 -2.30 -9.01 -2.58
CA GLU A 650 -1.94 -7.64 -2.19
C GLU A 650 -2.75 -7.16 -0.97
N ALA A 651 -2.28 -6.12 -0.28
CA ALA A 651 -3.06 -5.50 0.78
C ALA A 651 -4.29 -4.78 0.18
N GLU A 652 -5.46 -4.94 0.80
CA GLU A 652 -6.75 -4.32 0.39
C GLU A 652 -7.50 -5.04 -0.75
N THR A 653 -7.18 -6.31 -1.07
CA THR A 653 -7.96 -7.18 -1.96
C THR A 653 -9.19 -7.81 -1.27
N GLU A 654 -10.06 -8.45 -2.06
CA GLU A 654 -11.30 -9.12 -1.65
C GLU A 654 -11.07 -10.23 -0.61
N TYR A 655 -9.94 -10.92 -0.72
CA TYR A 655 -9.50 -11.94 0.21
C TYR A 655 -8.04 -11.68 0.58
N SER A 656 -7.72 -11.69 1.87
CA SER A 656 -6.34 -11.61 2.35
C SER A 656 -5.83 -13.02 2.63
N VAL A 657 -4.82 -13.46 1.87
CA VAL A 657 -4.25 -14.80 1.98
C VAL A 657 -2.73 -14.73 2.10
N ASN A 658 -2.20 -15.33 3.16
CA ASN A 658 -0.77 -15.65 3.26
C ASN A 658 -0.55 -17.12 3.56
N VAL A 659 0.64 -17.60 3.27
CA VAL A 659 1.02 -19.01 3.45
C VAL A 659 2.26 -19.15 4.33
N VAL A 660 2.22 -20.14 5.22
CA VAL A 660 3.38 -20.60 6.00
C VAL A 660 3.73 -22.01 5.56
N LYS A 661 5.01 -22.25 5.23
CA LYS A 661 5.55 -23.55 4.85
C LYS A 661 6.05 -24.27 6.10
N HIS A 662 5.57 -25.47 6.36
CA HIS A 662 6.02 -26.33 7.44
C HIS A 662 6.72 -27.55 6.87
N ILE A 663 7.98 -27.72 7.24
CA ILE A 663 8.84 -28.76 6.71
C ILE A 663 8.98 -29.87 7.74
N PHE A 664 8.69 -31.10 7.31
CA PHE A 664 8.92 -32.35 8.02
C PHE A 664 9.89 -33.22 7.23
N ASP A 665 10.38 -34.30 7.84
CA ASP A 665 11.40 -35.14 7.22
C ASP A 665 10.94 -35.79 5.91
N GLY A 666 9.67 -36.23 5.84
CA GLY A 666 9.04 -36.80 4.65
C GLY A 666 7.87 -35.99 4.09
N HIS A 667 7.54 -34.82 4.66
CA HIS A 667 6.34 -34.06 4.27
C HIS A 667 6.58 -32.55 4.24
N VAL A 668 5.79 -31.86 3.41
CA VAL A 668 5.69 -30.39 3.39
C VAL A 668 4.22 -30.02 3.57
N VAL A 669 3.92 -29.18 4.55
CA VAL A 669 2.55 -28.70 4.80
C VAL A 669 2.48 -27.20 4.54
N PHE A 670 1.59 -26.78 3.66
CA PHE A 670 1.23 -25.39 3.44
C PHE A 670 0.04 -25.03 4.32
N GLN A 671 0.24 -24.07 5.22
CA GLN A 671 -0.80 -23.45 6.02
C GLN A 671 -1.19 -22.12 5.36
N TYR A 672 -2.33 -22.08 4.70
CA TYR A 672 -2.92 -20.85 4.17
C TYR A 672 -3.75 -20.19 5.27
N ASN A 673 -3.38 -18.98 5.68
CA ASN A 673 -4.19 -18.14 6.55
C ASN A 673 -5.03 -17.23 5.65
N CYS A 674 -6.34 -17.46 5.63
CA CYS A 674 -7.27 -16.74 4.78
C CYS A 674 -8.18 -15.86 5.63
N THR A 675 -8.46 -14.64 5.18
CA THR A 675 -9.46 -13.76 5.77
C THR A 675 -10.34 -13.22 4.65
N ASN A 676 -11.66 -13.42 4.77
CA ASN A 676 -12.63 -12.78 3.90
C ASN A 676 -12.78 -11.30 4.31
N THR A 677 -12.49 -10.37 3.41
CA THR A 677 -12.58 -8.92 3.69
C THR A 677 -13.91 -8.32 3.20
N ILE A 678 -14.78 -9.13 2.58
CA ILE A 678 -16.10 -8.71 2.10
C ILE A 678 -17.19 -9.01 3.14
N PRO A 679 -17.86 -7.97 3.70
CA PRO A 679 -18.83 -8.14 4.79
C PRO A 679 -20.15 -8.82 4.37
N GLU A 680 -20.51 -8.73 3.09
CA GLU A 680 -21.76 -9.27 2.53
C GLU A 680 -21.64 -10.73 2.08
N GLN A 681 -20.51 -11.38 2.36
CA GLN A 681 -20.23 -12.74 1.89
C GLN A 681 -19.88 -13.68 3.04
N LEU A 682 -20.43 -14.88 2.96
CA LEU A 682 -19.98 -16.06 3.69
C LEU A 682 -19.39 -17.02 2.67
N LEU A 683 -18.12 -17.39 2.85
CA LEU A 683 -17.53 -18.42 2.01
C LEU A 683 -17.73 -19.77 2.69
N GLU A 684 -18.38 -20.72 2.03
CA GLU A 684 -18.48 -22.10 2.49
C GLU A 684 -17.60 -23.02 1.62
N HIS A 685 -17.22 -24.17 2.18
CA HIS A 685 -16.42 -25.18 1.49
C HIS A 685 -15.11 -24.63 0.90
N VAL A 686 -14.46 -23.71 1.62
CA VAL A 686 -13.25 -23.01 1.18
C VAL A 686 -12.08 -23.98 1.12
N THR A 687 -11.52 -24.13 -0.07
CA THR A 687 -10.41 -25.02 -0.39
C THR A 687 -9.35 -24.24 -1.16
N VAL A 688 -8.08 -24.66 -1.06
CA VAL A 688 -7.04 -24.21 -1.98
C VAL A 688 -6.69 -25.39 -2.87
N VAL A 689 -6.88 -25.21 -4.17
CA VAL A 689 -6.40 -26.12 -5.20
C VAL A 689 -4.98 -25.71 -5.53
N VAL A 690 -4.04 -26.63 -5.33
CA VAL A 690 -2.62 -26.40 -5.57
C VAL A 690 -2.19 -27.21 -6.78
N ASP A 691 -1.75 -26.53 -7.84
CA ASP A 691 -1.12 -27.16 -8.99
C ASP A 691 0.38 -27.34 -8.72
N ALA A 692 0.80 -28.60 -8.58
CA ALA A 692 2.17 -29.01 -8.32
C ALA A 692 2.87 -29.57 -9.59
N SER A 693 2.38 -29.24 -10.80
CA SER A 693 2.94 -29.75 -12.06
C SER A 693 4.43 -29.39 -12.26
N GLU A 694 4.91 -28.31 -11.64
CA GLU A 694 6.33 -27.90 -11.64
C GLU A 694 7.10 -28.40 -10.40
N ALA A 695 6.54 -29.37 -9.66
CA ALA A 695 7.11 -29.96 -8.45
C ALA A 695 6.97 -31.49 -8.44
N GLU A 696 7.63 -32.17 -9.40
CA GLU A 696 7.45 -33.61 -9.67
C GLU A 696 7.70 -34.54 -8.46
N GLU A 697 8.52 -34.11 -7.49
CA GLU A 697 8.86 -34.89 -6.29
C GLU A 697 7.86 -34.72 -5.12
N LEU A 698 6.91 -33.80 -5.24
CA LEU A 698 5.92 -33.50 -4.20
C LEU A 698 4.54 -33.96 -4.63
N SER A 699 4.02 -34.97 -3.93
CA SER A 699 2.69 -35.52 -4.21
C SER A 699 1.70 -35.12 -3.12
N GLN A 700 0.57 -34.52 -3.51
CA GLN A 700 -0.43 -34.10 -2.54
C GLN A 700 -1.07 -35.32 -1.86
N VAL A 701 -1.01 -35.37 -0.53
CA VAL A 701 -1.53 -36.49 0.27
C VAL A 701 -2.78 -36.14 1.06
N VAL A 702 -2.86 -34.91 1.59
CA VAL A 702 -3.98 -34.46 2.42
C VAL A 702 -4.32 -33.02 2.09
N SER A 703 -5.61 -32.70 2.03
CA SER A 703 -6.10 -31.33 2.04
C SER A 703 -7.19 -31.22 3.10
N LYS A 704 -7.04 -30.26 4.01
CA LYS A 704 -7.99 -29.94 5.06
C LYS A 704 -8.66 -28.61 4.71
N PRO A 705 -9.85 -28.66 4.10
CA PRO A 705 -10.58 -27.46 3.74
C PRO A 705 -11.19 -26.80 4.97
N LEU A 706 -11.55 -25.54 4.81
CA LEU A 706 -12.28 -24.78 5.80
C LEU A 706 -13.77 -24.85 5.47
N LYS A 707 -14.59 -25.26 6.45
CA LYS A 707 -16.03 -25.42 6.22
C LYS A 707 -16.72 -24.10 5.92
N SER A 708 -16.31 -23.04 6.61
CA SER A 708 -16.91 -21.72 6.52
C SER A 708 -15.87 -20.66 6.91
N LEU A 709 -15.81 -19.57 6.13
CA LEU A 709 -14.98 -18.40 6.36
C LEU A 709 -15.87 -17.14 6.39
N PRO A 710 -16.36 -16.75 7.56
CA PRO A 710 -17.11 -15.50 7.73
C PRO A 710 -16.25 -14.26 7.53
N TYR A 711 -16.90 -13.12 7.33
CA TYR A 711 -16.26 -11.81 7.27
C TYR A 711 -15.32 -11.54 8.46
N ASP A 712 -14.15 -10.97 8.17
CA ASP A 712 -13.12 -10.50 9.11
C ASP A 712 -12.71 -11.54 10.17
N THR A 713 -12.93 -12.82 9.87
CA THR A 713 -12.59 -13.94 10.74
C THR A 713 -11.47 -14.75 10.08
N PRO A 714 -10.24 -14.74 10.64
CA PRO A 714 -9.15 -15.53 10.09
C PRO A 714 -9.44 -17.03 10.15
N GLY A 715 -9.29 -17.71 9.02
CA GLY A 715 -9.40 -19.15 8.88
C GLY A 715 -8.09 -19.77 8.37
N GLN A 716 -7.94 -21.08 8.56
CA GLN A 716 -6.74 -21.81 8.18
C GLN A 716 -7.10 -23.01 7.32
N ILE A 717 -6.45 -23.11 6.16
CA ILE A 717 -6.55 -24.24 5.23
C ILE A 717 -5.18 -24.90 5.17
N PHE A 718 -5.14 -26.22 5.17
CA PHE A 718 -3.88 -26.96 5.12
C PHE A 718 -3.84 -27.88 3.91
N VAL A 719 -2.75 -27.84 3.16
CA VAL A 719 -2.47 -28.79 2.08
C VAL A 719 -1.11 -29.42 2.34
N ALA A 720 -1.06 -30.74 2.41
CA ALA A 720 0.14 -31.51 2.71
C ALA A 720 0.60 -32.33 1.50
N PHE A 721 1.91 -32.35 1.30
CA PHE A 721 2.59 -33.07 0.26
C PHE A 721 3.58 -34.07 0.88
N GLU A 722 3.65 -35.27 0.32
CA GLU A 722 4.66 -36.27 0.62
C GLU A 722 5.87 -36.06 -0.31
N LYS A 723 7.07 -36.24 0.27
CA LYS A 723 8.36 -36.22 -0.42
C LYS A 723 9.26 -37.33 0.13
N PRO A 724 10.35 -37.70 -0.56
CA PRO A 724 11.33 -38.63 0.00
C PRO A 724 11.91 -38.14 1.34
N GLU A 725 12.06 -39.05 2.30
CA GLU A 725 12.63 -38.75 3.62
C GLU A 725 14.08 -38.24 3.51
N GLY A 726 14.43 -37.19 4.26
CA GLY A 726 15.79 -36.65 4.29
C GLY A 726 16.27 -35.92 3.03
N VAL A 727 15.47 -35.89 1.96
CA VAL A 727 15.82 -35.22 0.69
C VAL A 727 14.98 -33.95 0.49
N PRO A 728 15.59 -32.79 0.17
CA PRO A 728 14.86 -31.59 -0.22
C PRO A 728 14.14 -31.78 -1.55
N ALA A 729 12.84 -31.51 -1.57
CA ALA A 729 12.07 -31.39 -2.80
C ALA A 729 11.78 -29.90 -3.05
N VAL A 730 12.14 -29.39 -4.22
CA VAL A 730 11.92 -27.99 -4.62
C VAL A 730 10.91 -27.92 -5.75
N GLY A 731 10.24 -26.79 -5.88
CA GLY A 731 9.27 -26.61 -6.95
C GLY A 731 8.43 -25.35 -6.80
N LYS A 732 7.71 -25.04 -7.88
CA LYS A 732 6.78 -23.93 -7.96
C LYS A 732 5.35 -24.44 -7.97
N PHE A 733 4.48 -23.75 -7.25
CA PHE A 733 3.10 -24.15 -6.99
C PHE A 733 2.16 -23.02 -7.40
N SER A 734 1.22 -23.29 -8.30
CA SER A 734 0.16 -22.33 -8.59
C SER A 734 -1.04 -22.59 -7.67
N ASN A 735 -1.61 -21.54 -7.11
CA ASN A 735 -2.59 -21.65 -6.03
C ASN A 735 -3.90 -20.99 -6.46
N MET A 736 -5.01 -21.70 -6.31
CA MET A 736 -6.35 -21.20 -6.61
C MET A 736 -7.28 -21.45 -5.42
N LEU A 737 -7.83 -20.39 -4.86
CA LEU A 737 -8.82 -20.46 -3.80
C LEU A 737 -10.18 -20.76 -4.42
N ARG A 738 -10.82 -21.86 -4.02
CA ARG A 738 -12.15 -22.26 -4.49
C ARG A 738 -13.12 -22.35 -3.33
N PHE A 739 -14.30 -21.77 -3.48
CA PHE A 739 -15.31 -21.72 -2.42
C PHE A 739 -16.72 -21.61 -3.02
N THR A 740 -17.72 -21.82 -2.17
CA THR A 740 -19.10 -21.47 -2.47
C THR A 740 -19.40 -20.14 -1.77
N VAL A 741 -19.64 -19.09 -2.54
CA VAL A 741 -20.07 -17.79 -2.01
C VAL A 741 -21.55 -17.88 -1.67
N LYS A 742 -21.90 -17.49 -0.45
CA LYS A 742 -23.27 -17.22 -0.03
C LYS A 742 -23.38 -15.76 0.33
N GLU A 743 -24.41 -15.10 -0.19
CA GLU A 743 -24.73 -13.75 0.22
C GLU A 743 -25.22 -13.82 1.68
N VAL A 744 -24.58 -13.02 2.52
CA VAL A 744 -25.00 -12.83 3.91
C VAL A 744 -25.94 -11.66 3.88
N ASP A 745 -27.19 -11.91 4.24
CA ASP A 745 -28.12 -10.82 4.47
C ASP A 745 -27.51 -9.97 5.60
N PRO A 746 -27.07 -8.72 5.36
CA PRO A 746 -26.24 -7.90 6.27
C PRO A 746 -26.83 -7.66 7.67
N THR A 747 -27.99 -8.23 7.92
CA THR A 747 -29.11 -7.72 8.66
C THR A 747 -29.66 -8.71 9.67
N THR A 748 -29.73 -9.97 9.24
CA THR A 748 -29.95 -11.16 10.03
C THR A 748 -28.61 -11.78 10.41
N GLY A 749 -27.56 -11.52 9.60
CA GLY A 749 -26.30 -12.25 9.68
C GLY A 749 -26.43 -13.70 9.22
N GLU A 750 -27.58 -14.06 8.64
CA GLU A 750 -27.86 -15.38 8.07
C GLU A 750 -27.43 -15.38 6.61
N ALA A 751 -26.71 -16.42 6.23
CA ALA A 751 -26.35 -16.67 4.84
C ALA A 751 -27.53 -17.31 4.11
N GLU A 752 -27.75 -16.94 2.85
CA GLU A 752 -28.75 -17.60 2.01
C GLU A 752 -28.45 -19.10 1.87
N ASP A 753 -29.49 -19.92 1.73
CA ASP A 753 -29.35 -21.38 1.61
C ASP A 753 -28.65 -21.77 0.28
N ASP A 754 -28.90 -21.00 -0.78
CA ASP A 754 -28.33 -21.19 -2.11
C ASP A 754 -27.01 -20.41 -2.24
N GLY A 755 -25.96 -21.07 -2.71
CA GLY A 755 -24.65 -20.46 -2.92
C GLY A 755 -24.11 -20.70 -4.33
N VAL A 756 -23.20 -19.84 -4.79
CA VAL A 756 -22.57 -19.90 -6.11
C VAL A 756 -21.12 -20.35 -5.95
N GLU A 757 -20.69 -21.36 -6.71
CA GLU A 757 -19.27 -21.73 -6.75
C GLU A 757 -18.45 -20.66 -7.46
N ASP A 758 -17.35 -20.24 -6.84
CA ASP A 758 -16.45 -19.23 -7.38
C ASP A 758 -14.97 -19.60 -7.11
N GLU A 759 -14.08 -19.00 -7.89
CA GLU A 759 -12.64 -19.25 -7.87
C GLU A 759 -11.85 -17.95 -7.88
N TYR A 760 -10.83 -17.85 -7.03
CA TYR A 760 -9.95 -16.70 -6.93
C TYR A 760 -8.49 -17.13 -7.08
N GLN A 761 -7.81 -16.58 -8.09
CA GLN A 761 -6.41 -16.87 -8.37
C GLN A 761 -5.50 -16.19 -7.36
N LEU A 762 -4.60 -16.96 -6.74
CA LEU A 762 -3.57 -16.46 -5.83
C LEU A 762 -2.20 -16.41 -6.52
N GLU A 763 -1.24 -15.69 -5.93
CA GLU A 763 0.14 -15.70 -6.40
C GLU A 763 0.79 -17.09 -6.28
N ASP A 764 1.79 -17.34 -7.12
CA ASP A 764 2.53 -18.60 -7.10
C ASP A 764 3.43 -18.69 -5.85
N LEU A 765 3.54 -19.90 -5.29
CA LEU A 765 4.38 -20.20 -4.13
C LEU A 765 5.58 -21.03 -4.57
N GLU A 766 6.77 -20.74 -4.04
CA GLU A 766 7.97 -21.54 -4.27
C GLU A 766 8.47 -22.20 -2.98
N VAL A 767 8.80 -23.50 -3.08
CA VAL A 767 9.58 -24.24 -2.09
C VAL A 767 11.01 -24.32 -2.60
N VAL A 768 11.94 -23.77 -1.83
CA VAL A 768 13.35 -23.65 -2.21
C VAL A 768 14.25 -24.42 -1.27
N ALA A 769 15.48 -24.71 -1.68
CA ALA A 769 16.45 -25.47 -0.87
C ALA A 769 16.69 -24.85 0.52
N ALA A 770 16.66 -23.53 0.65
CA ALA A 770 16.81 -22.81 1.91
C ALA A 770 15.70 -23.12 2.94
N ASP A 771 14.54 -23.63 2.51
CA ASP A 771 13.47 -24.06 3.41
C ASP A 771 13.87 -25.33 4.20
N TYR A 772 14.80 -26.12 3.67
CA TYR A 772 15.32 -27.35 4.29
C TYR A 772 16.56 -27.13 5.16
N MET A 773 16.83 -25.88 5.54
CA MET A 773 18.04 -25.46 6.26
C MET A 773 17.70 -24.71 7.55
N LEU A 774 18.29 -25.11 8.67
CA LEU A 774 18.20 -24.40 9.94
C LEU A 774 19.43 -23.52 10.19
N LYS A 775 19.18 -22.26 10.52
CA LYS A 775 20.22 -21.30 10.91
C LYS A 775 20.66 -21.58 12.34
N VAL A 776 21.85 -22.15 12.50
CA VAL A 776 22.43 -22.45 13.82
C VAL A 776 23.77 -21.74 13.94
N ALA A 777 23.89 -20.83 14.90
CA ALA A 777 25.14 -20.09 15.13
C ALA A 777 26.17 -20.96 15.85
N VAL A 778 27.42 -20.88 15.39
CA VAL A 778 28.58 -21.51 16.04
C VAL A 778 29.45 -20.42 16.66
N SER A 779 29.83 -20.58 17.93
CA SER A 779 30.59 -19.57 18.69
C SER A 779 32.07 -19.49 18.30
N ASN A 780 32.64 -20.57 17.78
CA ASN A 780 34.00 -20.61 17.24
C ASN A 780 34.00 -21.54 16.01
N PHE A 781 33.89 -20.95 14.83
CA PHE A 781 33.74 -21.70 13.59
C PHE A 781 34.95 -22.58 13.32
N ARG A 782 36.17 -22.05 13.58
CA ARG A 782 37.42 -22.78 13.36
C ARG A 782 37.49 -24.08 14.16
N ASN A 783 37.14 -24.02 15.44
CA ASN A 783 37.15 -25.21 16.30
C ASN A 783 36.09 -26.24 15.83
N ALA A 784 34.89 -25.78 15.46
CA ALA A 784 33.86 -26.67 14.92
C ALA A 784 34.29 -27.31 13.59
N TRP A 785 34.94 -26.55 12.71
CA TRP A 785 35.48 -27.01 11.44
C TRP A 785 36.57 -28.07 11.63
N GLU A 786 37.53 -27.81 12.53
CA GLU A 786 38.61 -28.76 12.86
C GLU A 786 38.07 -30.04 13.53
N ASN A 787 37.06 -29.94 14.39
CA ASN A 787 36.45 -31.10 15.06
C ASN A 787 35.59 -31.98 14.15
N MET A 788 34.99 -31.41 13.09
CA MET A 788 34.16 -32.17 12.14
C MET A 788 35.00 -33.11 11.24
N GLY A 789 36.31 -32.88 11.15
CA GLY A 789 37.23 -33.72 10.36
C GLY A 789 37.15 -33.47 8.85
N GLU A 790 37.94 -34.21 8.07
CA GLU A 790 38.02 -34.12 6.61
C GLU A 790 37.28 -35.26 5.89
N ASP A 791 36.73 -36.21 6.64
CA ASP A 791 36.21 -37.48 6.11
C ASP A 791 35.02 -37.28 5.16
N CYS A 792 34.20 -36.24 5.36
CA CYS A 792 33.06 -35.86 4.52
C CYS A 792 33.21 -34.44 3.93
N GLU A 793 34.44 -33.99 3.67
CA GLU A 793 34.69 -32.68 3.04
C GLU A 793 34.57 -32.74 1.51
N ARG A 794 33.75 -31.84 0.95
CA ARG A 794 33.73 -31.57 -0.49
C ARG A 794 34.16 -30.14 -0.78
N VAL A 795 34.96 -29.98 -1.83
CA VAL A 795 35.47 -28.67 -2.26
C VAL A 795 35.37 -28.54 -3.77
N ASP A 796 34.78 -27.45 -4.24
CA ASP A 796 34.61 -27.17 -5.67
C ASP A 796 34.63 -25.66 -5.96
N GLU A 797 34.81 -25.29 -7.22
CA GLU A 797 34.87 -23.90 -7.69
C GLU A 797 33.71 -23.58 -8.64
N TYR A 798 32.99 -22.50 -8.35
CA TYR A 798 31.80 -22.07 -9.08
C TYR A 798 31.96 -20.65 -9.60
N GLY A 799 31.52 -20.41 -10.84
CA GLY A 799 31.38 -19.07 -11.39
C GLY A 799 29.98 -18.53 -11.14
N LEU A 800 29.85 -17.47 -10.34
CA LEU A 800 28.58 -16.80 -10.06
C LEU A 800 28.20 -15.76 -11.13
N GLY A 801 29.04 -15.61 -12.16
CA GLY A 801 28.88 -14.63 -13.23
C GLY A 801 29.14 -13.18 -12.77
N PRO A 802 28.72 -12.19 -13.57
CA PRO A 802 28.91 -10.79 -13.24
C PRO A 802 27.97 -10.35 -12.11
N ARG A 803 28.54 -9.75 -11.05
CA ARG A 803 27.78 -9.15 -9.92
C ARG A 803 28.26 -7.72 -9.66
N GLU A 804 27.39 -6.86 -9.11
CA GLU A 804 27.76 -5.46 -8.88
C GLU A 804 28.82 -5.32 -7.79
N SER A 805 28.79 -6.21 -6.80
CA SER A 805 29.76 -6.24 -5.70
C SER A 805 29.90 -7.63 -5.07
N LEU A 806 31.02 -7.86 -4.37
CA LEU A 806 31.17 -9.05 -3.51
C LEU A 806 30.12 -9.12 -2.40
N ALA A 807 29.61 -7.97 -1.91
CA ALA A 807 28.58 -7.95 -0.87
C ALA A 807 27.25 -8.52 -1.39
N GLU A 808 26.89 -8.21 -2.63
CA GLU A 808 25.73 -8.77 -3.31
C GLU A 808 25.91 -10.29 -3.50
N ALA A 809 27.06 -10.73 -4.00
CA ALA A 809 27.36 -12.16 -4.19
C ALA A 809 27.30 -12.95 -2.88
N VAL A 810 27.88 -12.41 -1.80
CA VAL A 810 27.82 -13.01 -0.46
C VAL A 810 26.37 -13.09 0.03
N SER A 811 25.59 -12.03 -0.14
CA SER A 811 24.18 -12.02 0.28
C SER A 811 23.32 -13.00 -0.52
N ALA A 812 23.56 -13.11 -1.83
CA ALA A 812 22.86 -14.05 -2.71
C ALA A 812 23.12 -15.50 -2.29
N VAL A 813 24.37 -15.87 -2.03
CA VAL A 813 24.73 -17.24 -1.61
C VAL A 813 24.23 -17.55 -0.19
N ILE A 814 24.25 -16.57 0.74
CA ILE A 814 23.64 -16.74 2.07
C ILE A 814 22.14 -17.03 1.95
N ASN A 815 21.44 -16.31 1.07
CA ASN A 815 20.00 -16.51 0.87
C ASN A 815 19.71 -17.83 0.16
N LEU A 816 20.50 -18.22 -0.85
CA LEU A 816 20.38 -19.48 -1.56
C LEU A 816 20.55 -20.68 -0.62
N LEU A 817 21.59 -20.65 0.23
CA LEU A 817 21.88 -21.74 1.15
C LEU A 817 21.03 -21.70 2.43
N GLY A 818 20.48 -20.55 2.81
CA GLY A 818 19.66 -20.42 4.02
C GLY A 818 20.40 -20.65 5.36
N LEU A 819 21.73 -20.70 5.36
CA LEU A 819 22.57 -20.98 6.53
C LEU A 819 22.87 -19.71 7.35
N GLN A 820 23.36 -19.89 8.59
CA GLN A 820 23.70 -18.80 9.50
C GLN A 820 25.12 -18.29 9.22
N PRO A 821 25.32 -17.00 8.86
CA PRO A 821 26.65 -16.43 8.81
C PRO A 821 27.28 -16.34 10.20
N CYS A 822 28.56 -16.68 10.26
CA CYS A 822 29.38 -16.73 11.46
C CYS A 822 30.38 -15.57 11.49
N GLU A 823 30.71 -15.13 12.71
CA GLU A 823 31.84 -14.24 13.00
C GLU A 823 31.83 -12.90 12.24
N GLY A 824 30.65 -12.41 11.82
CA GLY A 824 30.49 -11.14 11.09
C GLY A 824 30.94 -11.22 9.63
N THR A 825 31.13 -12.43 9.09
CA THR A 825 31.61 -12.66 7.72
C THR A 825 30.58 -12.39 6.64
N GLU A 826 29.35 -12.04 7.00
CA GLU A 826 28.34 -11.46 6.12
C GLU A 826 28.68 -10.01 5.69
N VAL A 827 29.48 -9.30 6.49
CA VAL A 827 29.87 -7.92 6.20
C VAL A 827 31.14 -7.89 5.35
N VAL A 828 30.99 -7.55 4.08
CA VAL A 828 32.13 -7.41 3.15
C VAL A 828 32.75 -6.01 3.28
N PRO A 829 34.08 -5.89 3.54
CA PRO A 829 34.76 -4.60 3.58
C PRO A 829 34.76 -3.90 2.21
N SER A 830 34.60 -2.59 2.19
CA SER A 830 34.52 -1.79 0.97
C SER A 830 35.77 -1.96 0.08
N ASN A 831 35.59 -2.20 -1.22
CA ASN A 831 36.64 -2.43 -2.22
C ASN A 831 37.47 -3.72 -2.08
N SER A 832 36.99 -4.72 -1.34
CA SER A 832 37.65 -6.03 -1.26
C SER A 832 37.65 -6.74 -2.62
N ARG A 833 38.78 -7.31 -3.02
CA ARG A 833 38.89 -8.18 -4.23
C ARG A 833 38.67 -9.66 -3.93
N SER A 834 38.74 -10.03 -2.66
CA SER A 834 38.46 -11.37 -2.18
C SER A 834 37.82 -11.27 -0.81
N HIS A 835 36.89 -12.17 -0.51
CA HIS A 835 36.22 -12.23 0.79
C HIS A 835 35.97 -13.68 1.18
N THR A 836 36.02 -14.00 2.47
CA THR A 836 35.65 -15.34 2.95
C THR A 836 34.42 -15.24 3.83
N CYS A 837 33.39 -16.01 3.47
CA CYS A 837 32.16 -16.13 4.24
C CYS A 837 32.13 -17.51 4.91
N LEU A 838 31.74 -17.54 6.19
CA LEU A 838 31.63 -18.76 6.99
C LEU A 838 30.18 -18.94 7.37
N LEU A 839 29.59 -20.08 7.00
CA LEU A 839 28.18 -20.38 7.28
C LEU A 839 28.06 -21.67 8.07
N SER A 840 27.12 -21.71 9.00
CA SER A 840 26.79 -22.92 9.76
C SER A 840 25.29 -23.15 9.82
N GLY A 841 24.90 -24.41 9.88
CA GLY A 841 23.51 -24.77 10.05
C GLY A 841 23.30 -26.26 10.19
N VAL A 842 22.04 -26.64 10.10
CA VAL A 842 21.60 -28.04 10.15
C VAL A 842 20.73 -28.28 8.93
N TYR A 843 21.08 -29.31 8.15
CA TYR A 843 20.31 -29.81 7.02
C TYR A 843 19.16 -30.69 7.51
N ILE A 844 18.15 -30.90 6.67
CA ILE A 844 17.06 -31.84 6.97
C ILE A 844 17.63 -33.24 7.29
N GLY A 845 16.96 -34.00 8.16
CA GLY A 845 17.56 -35.19 8.79
C GLY A 845 18.48 -34.89 9.99
N ASN A 846 18.55 -33.63 10.43
CA ASN A 846 19.36 -33.15 11.57
C ASN A 846 20.88 -33.26 11.40
N VAL A 847 21.37 -33.28 10.15
CA VAL A 847 22.80 -33.37 9.85
C VAL A 847 23.45 -31.99 9.96
N ARG A 848 24.51 -31.88 10.77
CA ARG A 848 25.24 -30.60 10.92
C ARG A 848 26.08 -30.31 9.69
N VAL A 849 26.03 -29.07 9.23
CA VAL A 849 26.79 -28.60 8.06
C VAL A 849 27.54 -27.33 8.40
N LEU A 850 28.81 -27.31 8.01
CA LEU A 850 29.67 -26.14 8.03
C LEU A 850 30.11 -25.84 6.60
N VAL A 851 30.06 -24.57 6.22
CA VAL A 851 30.41 -24.12 4.88
C VAL A 851 31.42 -22.98 4.97
N ARG A 852 32.51 -23.11 4.24
CA ARG A 852 33.50 -22.06 4.04
C ARG A 852 33.52 -21.68 2.57
N ILE A 853 33.24 -20.42 2.30
CA ILE A 853 33.15 -19.89 0.94
C ILE A 853 34.19 -18.81 0.77
N SER A 854 35.09 -18.96 -0.20
CA SER A 854 36.07 -17.94 -0.56
C SER A 854 35.70 -17.35 -1.91
N PHE A 855 35.24 -16.10 -1.90
CA PHE A 855 34.89 -15.34 -3.08
C PHE A 855 36.12 -14.59 -3.61
N GLY A 856 36.24 -14.55 -4.93
CA GLY A 856 37.15 -13.68 -5.67
C GLY A 856 36.37 -12.91 -6.73
N ILE A 857 36.63 -11.62 -6.85
CA ILE A 857 36.11 -10.80 -7.94
C ILE A 857 37.27 -10.34 -8.81
N ASP A 858 37.14 -10.53 -10.12
CA ASP A 858 38.15 -10.18 -11.08
C ASP A 858 37.92 -8.78 -11.72
N GLY A 859 38.74 -8.44 -12.72
CA GLY A 859 38.68 -7.16 -13.44
C GLY A 859 37.34 -6.84 -14.12
N PRO A 860 36.69 -7.80 -14.82
CA PRO A 860 35.36 -7.65 -15.40
C PRO A 860 34.18 -7.78 -14.42
N LYS A 861 34.42 -7.84 -13.10
CA LYS A 861 33.40 -8.10 -12.06
C LYS A 861 32.80 -9.51 -12.14
N GLU A 862 33.48 -10.45 -12.78
CA GLU A 862 33.11 -11.85 -12.65
C GLU A 862 33.47 -12.30 -11.24
N VAL A 863 32.47 -12.84 -10.54
CA VAL A 863 32.67 -13.41 -9.21
C VAL A 863 32.83 -14.92 -9.37
N ALA A 864 33.98 -15.42 -8.96
CA ALA A 864 34.19 -16.83 -8.72
C ALA A 864 34.13 -17.09 -7.21
N MET A 865 33.67 -18.26 -6.83
CA MET A 865 33.73 -18.71 -5.45
C MET A 865 34.29 -20.12 -5.36
N LYS A 866 35.08 -20.34 -4.33
CA LYS A 866 35.49 -21.67 -3.89
C LYS A 866 34.62 -22.05 -2.70
N LEU A 867 33.81 -23.08 -2.87
CA LEU A 867 32.91 -23.62 -1.87
C LEU A 867 33.57 -24.85 -1.23
N ALA A 868 33.74 -24.84 0.08
CA ALA A 868 34.15 -26.00 0.87
C ALA A 868 33.05 -26.32 1.89
N VAL A 869 32.54 -27.54 1.86
CA VAL A 869 31.46 -28.02 2.73
C VAL A 869 31.99 -29.19 3.55
N ARG A 870 31.78 -29.13 4.88
CA ARG A 870 31.96 -30.26 5.79
C ARG A 870 30.63 -30.56 6.45
N SER A 871 30.32 -31.84 6.57
CA SER A 871 29.13 -32.30 7.26
C SER A 871 29.39 -33.65 7.93
N GLU A 872 28.42 -34.16 8.69
CA GLU A 872 28.50 -35.50 9.29
C GLU A 872 28.20 -36.63 8.29
N ASP A 873 27.74 -36.30 7.07
CA ASP A 873 27.35 -37.26 6.02
C ASP A 873 27.76 -36.76 4.62
N GLU A 874 28.57 -37.53 3.91
CA GLU A 874 29.07 -37.20 2.56
C GLU A 874 27.95 -36.81 1.58
N THR A 875 26.79 -37.46 1.66
CA THR A 875 25.63 -37.18 0.79
C THR A 875 25.07 -35.76 0.98
N VAL A 876 25.15 -35.23 2.21
CA VAL A 876 24.71 -33.86 2.52
C VAL A 876 25.72 -32.84 1.99
N SER A 877 27.02 -33.13 2.10
CA SER A 877 28.05 -32.31 1.46
C SER A 877 27.82 -32.23 -0.05
N ASP A 878 27.45 -33.36 -0.68
CA ASP A 878 27.12 -33.39 -2.11
C ASP A 878 25.87 -32.57 -2.46
N ALA A 879 24.80 -32.71 -1.67
CA ALA A 879 23.55 -31.98 -1.89
C ALA A 879 23.72 -30.46 -1.79
N ILE A 880 24.56 -29.96 -0.87
CA ILE A 880 24.87 -28.52 -0.77
C ILE A 880 25.57 -28.02 -2.03
N HIS A 881 26.49 -28.81 -2.58
CA HIS A 881 27.17 -28.50 -3.83
C HIS A 881 26.22 -28.53 -5.03
N GLU A 882 25.24 -29.42 -5.04
CA GLU A 882 24.21 -29.50 -6.07
C GLU A 882 23.26 -28.28 -6.04
N ILE A 883 22.81 -27.86 -4.84
CA ILE A 883 21.99 -26.65 -4.65
C ILE A 883 22.67 -25.42 -5.28
N VAL A 884 23.98 -25.31 -5.09
CA VAL A 884 24.80 -24.22 -5.65
C VAL A 884 25.04 -24.35 -7.15
N ALA A 885 25.05 -25.57 -7.68
CA ALA A 885 25.18 -25.80 -9.12
C ALA A 885 23.87 -25.53 -9.88
N SER A 886 22.72 -25.75 -9.22
CA SER A 886 21.38 -25.58 -9.80
C SER A 886 20.79 -24.16 -9.65
N GLY A 887 21.25 -23.40 -8.66
CA GLY A 887 20.77 -22.03 -8.36
C GLY A 887 21.65 -20.95 -8.99
#